data_AF-A0A1F8QZD3-F1
#
_entry.id   AF-A0A1F8QZD3-F1
#
_cell.length_a   1.000
_cell.length_b   1.000
_cell.length_c   1.000
_cell.angle_alpha   90.00
_cell.angle_beta   90.00
_cell.angle_gamma   90.00
#
_symmetry.space_group_name_H-M   'P 1'
#
loop_
_entity.id
_entity.type
_entity.pdbx_description
1 polymer ?
#
loop_
_entity_poly.entity_id
_entity_poly.type
_entity_poly.pdbx_seq_one_letter_code
_entity_poly.pdbx_strand_id
1 'polypeptide(L)'
;MKRRHTQWGVILLTLVLPIVVVASFAVQAATSQTTVSLASPLAQTNGGQTYLPVVARNFCPVANDVPFLSEWSQSGHNDKTAEAFRHWDAEGSIPTSCAKCHSTPGYRDFLGADGSAPNVVNKAHPTGTTVECTACHNNVTLTKTSVTFPSGITIANLGDESRCMECHQGRASKKQVDDAITSKALPNVDTVTTTLSFINIHYFAAAATQYGTQVKGGYEYDGQSYDHKFFHVEGYNTCYQCHDQHSLELKISECTACHPGVTTADDFANARMAGSLGDYDGDGNFTEGVGQEIAGLQEKLYTAIKAYGNEISHKAIAYDSHTHPYFFIDTNGNGQVDPDEAKSANRYNAFTARLLKAAYNYQVSQKDPGKFAHNGKYIIQILHDSIVDVNKAISAKVDMSKAWRIDPGHFAGSEEAFRHWDEEGEVPAGCARCHSSEGLHVYHKDRANVSEEVSNGFKCTTCHASLGGDWPRYAFDNATFPSGAVATFGKGADPNLCLQCHQGRSSGKSVVQAIAGKELDTVTTTLRFINIHYFAAGATLFGSDVNGLYEYAGKTYKGRFMHVGPFDTCTECHNTHKLEVRVGDPGLNCSSCHPVATSVEKLVDIRMGGPDYDGDGNTTEGIAGEIRTMADRLLTAMQAYADAREGVDPIVYNPNSYPYFFNDKGTGYATWTPRLLRTAYIYQYVQKDPGGFAHNGKYIIQVLYDALMDLSVDVSGMTRP
;
A
#
# COMPACT_ATOMS: atom_id res chain seq x y z
N MET A 1 9.25 -26.78 7.95
CA MET A 1 8.77 -27.79 8.93
C MET A 1 7.26 -27.67 9.06
N LYS A 2 6.52 -28.78 8.87
CA LYS A 2 5.05 -28.85 8.98
C LYS A 2 4.60 -28.59 10.41
N ARG A 3 3.81 -27.53 10.66
CA ARG A 3 3.14 -27.32 11.96
C ARG A 3 1.78 -28.03 11.95
N ARG A 4 1.62 -28.97 12.88
CA ARG A 4 0.37 -29.65 13.20
C ARG A 4 -0.47 -28.75 14.13
N HIS A 5 -1.73 -28.55 13.80
CA HIS A 5 -2.73 -27.98 14.69
C HIS A 5 -3.07 -28.98 15.79
N THR A 6 -3.05 -28.53 17.04
CA THR A 6 -3.55 -29.30 18.19
C THR A 6 -4.70 -28.54 18.82
N GLN A 7 -5.85 -29.19 18.91
CA GLN A 7 -7.07 -28.72 19.55
C GLN A 7 -6.91 -28.66 21.08
N TRP A 8 -7.41 -27.58 21.68
CA TRP A 8 -7.79 -27.48 23.09
C TRP A 8 -9.13 -26.72 23.07
N GLY A 9 -10.24 -27.16 23.67
CA GLY A 9 -10.40 -27.76 24.98
C GLY A 9 -11.15 -26.75 25.85
N VAL A 10 -12.49 -26.72 25.72
CA VAL A 10 -13.41 -25.81 26.42
C VAL A 10 -13.39 -26.11 27.93
N ILE A 11 -13.07 -25.11 28.75
CA ILE A 11 -13.31 -25.13 30.20
C ILE A 11 -14.08 -23.86 30.58
N LEU A 12 -15.30 -24.07 31.09
CA LEU A 12 -16.16 -23.06 31.71
C LEU A 12 -15.47 -22.44 32.92
N LEU A 13 -15.46 -21.10 33.00
CA LEU A 13 -15.32 -20.39 34.27
C LEU A 13 -16.49 -19.41 34.45
N THR A 14 -17.28 -19.68 35.48
CA THR A 14 -18.36 -18.87 36.02
C THR A 14 -17.84 -17.54 36.57
N LEU A 15 -18.40 -16.42 36.10
CA LEU A 15 -18.08 -15.07 36.58
C LEU A 15 -19.28 -14.48 37.33
N VAL A 16 -19.04 -14.15 38.59
CA VAL A 16 -19.94 -13.49 39.53
C VAL A 16 -19.93 -11.97 39.25
N LEU A 17 -21.11 -11.39 39.02
CA LEU A 17 -21.33 -9.93 38.94
C LEU A 17 -21.21 -9.26 40.32
N PRO A 18 -20.81 -7.99 40.35
CA PRO A 18 -21.37 -7.03 41.29
C PRO A 18 -22.19 -5.95 40.56
N ILE A 19 -23.39 -5.74 41.10
CA ILE A 19 -24.36 -4.71 40.75
C ILE A 19 -23.88 -3.36 41.29
N VAL A 20 -23.88 -2.31 40.46
CA VAL A 20 -23.95 -0.91 40.92
C VAL A 20 -25.03 -0.17 40.13
N VAL A 21 -25.86 0.50 40.91
CA VAL A 21 -27.12 1.17 40.61
C VAL A 21 -26.91 2.50 39.89
N VAL A 22 -27.69 2.78 38.85
CA VAL A 22 -27.91 4.15 38.35
C VAL A 22 -29.42 4.44 38.35
N ALA A 23 -29.79 5.45 39.12
CA ALA A 23 -31.15 5.94 39.30
C ALA A 23 -31.58 6.81 38.11
N SER A 24 -32.76 6.52 37.58
CA SER A 24 -33.44 7.31 36.55
C SER A 24 -34.15 8.50 37.19
N PHE A 25 -33.76 9.73 36.83
CA PHE A 25 -34.60 10.92 37.02
C PHE A 25 -35.01 11.46 35.66
N ALA A 26 -36.33 11.45 35.43
CA ALA A 26 -36.97 12.08 34.28
C ALA A 26 -37.02 13.60 34.46
N VAL A 27 -36.63 14.34 33.42
CA VAL A 27 -36.99 15.74 33.24
C VAL A 27 -37.53 15.90 31.82
N GLN A 28 -38.71 16.49 31.74
CA GLN A 28 -39.50 16.71 30.55
C GLN A 28 -39.65 18.22 30.33
N ALA A 29 -39.61 18.63 29.05
CA ALA A 29 -39.98 19.92 28.43
C ALA A 29 -38.82 20.47 27.58
N ALA A 30 -38.99 21.01 26.39
CA ALA A 30 -40.11 21.13 25.46
C ALA A 30 -39.51 21.54 24.11
N THR A 31 -39.96 20.97 23.00
CA THR A 31 -39.62 21.46 21.65
C THR A 31 -40.91 21.85 20.93
N SER A 32 -40.97 23.11 20.52
CA SER A 32 -42.04 23.67 19.69
C SER A 32 -41.66 23.45 18.23
N GLN A 33 -42.41 22.63 17.50
CA GLN A 33 -42.34 22.55 16.04
C GLN A 33 -43.70 22.95 15.47
N THR A 34 -43.69 24.06 14.72
CA THR A 34 -44.81 24.58 13.96
C THR A 34 -44.99 23.73 12.71
N THR A 35 -46.12 23.03 12.61
CA THR A 35 -46.56 22.30 11.42
C THR A 35 -47.44 23.21 10.56
N VAL A 36 -47.13 23.31 9.27
CA VAL A 36 -48.04 23.88 8.26
C VAL A 36 -48.61 22.74 7.42
N SER A 37 -49.93 22.73 7.36
CA SER A 37 -50.82 21.76 6.73
C SER A 37 -50.84 21.87 5.21
N LEU A 38 -50.87 20.72 4.51
CA LEU A 38 -51.40 20.59 3.17
C LEU A 38 -52.38 19.43 3.11
N ALA A 39 -53.59 19.74 2.62
CA ALA A 39 -54.78 18.92 2.66
C ALA A 39 -54.75 17.72 1.69
N SER A 40 -55.45 16.66 2.08
CA SER A 40 -55.84 15.51 1.24
C SER A 40 -57.26 15.66 0.68
N PRO A 41 -57.64 14.87 -0.35
CA PRO A 41 -58.63 15.26 -1.36
C PRO A 41 -60.07 14.79 -1.06
N LEU A 42 -61.04 15.42 -1.73
CA LEU A 42 -62.46 15.07 -1.71
C LEU A 42 -62.90 14.31 -2.97
N ALA A 43 -63.42 13.10 -2.73
CA ALA A 43 -64.61 12.42 -3.27
C ALA A 43 -65.06 12.50 -4.75
N GLN A 44 -65.44 11.30 -5.24
CA GLN A 44 -66.12 10.92 -6.49
C GLN A 44 -67.48 11.61 -6.75
N THR A 45 -67.86 11.70 -8.03
CA THR A 45 -69.21 11.28 -8.51
C THR A 45 -69.16 10.72 -9.94
N ASN A 46 -70.08 9.78 -10.21
CA ASN A 46 -70.25 8.95 -11.40
C ASN A 46 -70.91 9.66 -12.59
N GLY A 47 -70.61 9.19 -13.81
CA GLY A 47 -71.45 9.37 -14.99
C GLY A 47 -70.95 8.49 -16.15
N GLY A 48 -71.62 7.36 -16.40
CA GLY A 48 -71.26 6.43 -17.47
C GLY A 48 -71.81 6.83 -18.83
N GLN A 49 -71.18 6.34 -19.91
CA GLN A 49 -71.84 5.76 -21.08
C GLN A 49 -70.86 5.08 -22.06
N THR A 50 -71.15 3.80 -22.32
CA THR A 50 -71.03 3.02 -23.59
C THR A 50 -69.74 2.95 -24.42
N TYR A 51 -69.34 1.69 -24.67
CA TYR A 51 -68.31 1.20 -25.60
C TYR A 51 -68.59 1.50 -27.08
N LEU A 52 -67.54 1.73 -27.88
CA LEU A 52 -67.17 1.05 -29.17
C LEU A 52 -65.83 1.65 -29.76
N PRO A 53 -65.15 1.03 -30.75
CA PRO A 53 -63.73 0.64 -30.63
C PRO A 53 -62.69 1.42 -31.48
N VAL A 54 -61.41 1.17 -31.13
CA VAL A 54 -60.14 1.25 -31.91
C VAL A 54 -60.10 2.17 -33.14
N VAL A 55 -59.34 3.27 -33.05
CA VAL A 55 -58.50 3.75 -34.17
C VAL A 55 -57.16 4.24 -33.61
N ALA A 56 -56.10 3.87 -34.32
CA ALA A 56 -54.70 3.97 -33.97
C ALA A 56 -54.15 5.40 -33.87
N ARG A 57 -53.16 5.52 -32.97
CA ARG A 57 -51.93 6.34 -33.03
C ARG A 57 -52.07 7.84 -33.29
N ASN A 58 -51.66 8.62 -32.29
CA ASN A 58 -50.65 9.64 -32.53
C ASN A 58 -49.64 9.65 -31.38
N PHE A 59 -48.37 9.63 -31.77
CA PHE A 59 -47.18 9.59 -30.94
C PHE A 59 -47.16 10.74 -29.93
N CYS A 60 -46.89 10.40 -28.67
CA CYS A 60 -46.46 11.40 -27.69
C CYS A 60 -44.97 11.72 -27.97
N PRO A 61 -44.58 13.00 -28.11
CA PRO A 61 -43.19 13.38 -28.32
C PRO A 61 -42.47 13.37 -26.96
N VAL A 62 -42.07 12.18 -26.47
CA VAL A 62 -41.36 12.05 -25.17
C VAL A 62 -39.85 11.83 -25.35
N ALA A 63 -39.35 11.83 -26.59
CA ALA A 63 -37.93 11.56 -26.85
C ALA A 63 -36.99 12.71 -26.43
N ASN A 64 -37.50 13.92 -26.17
CA ASN A 64 -36.68 15.09 -25.87
C ASN A 64 -36.44 15.38 -24.38
N ASP A 65 -37.06 14.62 -23.45
CA ASP A 65 -36.99 14.92 -22.00
C ASP A 65 -36.21 13.89 -21.17
N VAL A 66 -35.55 12.91 -21.79
CA VAL A 66 -34.67 11.97 -21.05
C VAL A 66 -33.28 12.61 -20.92
N PRO A 67 -32.83 12.96 -19.70
CA PRO A 67 -31.51 13.57 -19.49
C PRO A 67 -30.40 12.67 -20.03
N PHE A 68 -29.36 13.28 -20.59
CA PHE A 68 -28.14 12.61 -21.09
C PHE A 68 -28.37 11.58 -22.22
N LEU A 69 -29.57 11.53 -22.83
CA LEU A 69 -29.86 10.58 -23.91
C LEU A 69 -28.98 10.80 -25.14
N SER A 70 -28.63 12.06 -25.44
CA SER A 70 -27.78 12.41 -26.57
C SER A 70 -26.35 11.87 -26.37
N GLU A 71 -25.79 12.10 -25.19
CA GLU A 71 -24.48 11.61 -24.76
C GLU A 71 -24.46 10.08 -24.73
N TRP A 72 -25.47 9.47 -24.11
CA TRP A 72 -25.61 8.00 -24.08
C TRP A 72 -25.73 7.40 -25.48
N SER A 73 -26.43 8.07 -26.40
CA SER A 73 -26.62 7.56 -27.75
C SER A 73 -25.30 7.37 -28.52
N GLN A 74 -24.27 8.14 -28.15
CA GLN A 74 -22.93 8.11 -28.72
C GLN A 74 -21.93 7.28 -27.88
N SER A 75 -22.37 6.78 -26.73
CA SER A 75 -21.58 5.99 -25.80
C SER A 75 -21.16 4.65 -26.39
N GLY A 76 -19.94 4.20 -26.09
CA GLY A 76 -19.49 2.83 -26.40
C GLY A 76 -20.37 1.75 -25.75
N HIS A 77 -21.04 2.07 -24.63
CA HIS A 77 -22.01 1.18 -24.00
C HIS A 77 -23.32 1.01 -24.78
N ASN A 78 -23.64 1.94 -25.68
CA ASN A 78 -24.81 1.91 -26.54
C ASN A 78 -24.46 1.64 -28.02
N ASP A 79 -23.19 1.37 -28.32
CA ASP A 79 -22.74 1.05 -29.67
C ASP A 79 -23.20 -0.35 -30.08
N LYS A 80 -24.37 -0.41 -30.72
CA LYS A 80 -24.94 -1.65 -31.27
C LYS A 80 -24.08 -2.32 -32.33
N THR A 81 -23.05 -1.64 -32.85
CA THR A 81 -22.12 -2.19 -33.84
C THR A 81 -20.87 -2.82 -33.22
N ALA A 82 -20.60 -2.52 -31.95
CA ALA A 82 -19.41 -3.02 -31.26
C ALA A 82 -19.42 -4.54 -31.13
N GLU A 83 -18.24 -5.14 -31.28
CA GLU A 83 -18.03 -6.59 -31.14
C GLU A 83 -18.55 -7.11 -29.79
N ALA A 84 -18.43 -6.30 -28.74
CA ALA A 84 -18.94 -6.63 -27.41
C ALA A 84 -20.44 -6.99 -27.40
N PHE A 85 -21.26 -6.45 -28.30
CA PHE A 85 -22.70 -6.72 -28.31
C PHE A 85 -23.16 -7.57 -29.50
N ARG A 86 -22.28 -7.77 -30.49
CA ARG A 86 -22.58 -8.48 -31.74
C ARG A 86 -21.95 -9.85 -31.87
N HIS A 87 -21.00 -10.19 -31.01
CA HIS A 87 -20.23 -11.44 -31.09
C HIS A 87 -21.10 -12.69 -31.28
N TRP A 88 -22.28 -12.74 -30.63
CA TRP A 88 -23.17 -13.91 -30.64
C TRP A 88 -24.33 -13.82 -31.65
N ASP A 89 -24.31 -12.86 -32.58
CA ASP A 89 -25.40 -12.66 -33.55
C ASP A 89 -25.66 -13.92 -34.39
N ALA A 90 -24.61 -14.65 -34.76
CA ALA A 90 -24.72 -15.87 -35.55
C ALA A 90 -25.30 -17.06 -34.74
N GLU A 91 -24.99 -17.12 -33.44
CA GLU A 91 -25.49 -18.10 -32.49
C GLU A 91 -26.94 -17.79 -32.05
N GLY A 92 -27.40 -16.56 -32.25
CA GLY A 92 -28.76 -16.10 -31.95
C GLY A 92 -29.05 -15.90 -30.45
N SER A 93 -28.10 -16.17 -29.56
CA SER A 93 -28.23 -15.91 -28.13
C SER A 93 -26.87 -15.76 -27.45
N ILE A 94 -26.82 -14.88 -26.45
CA ILE A 94 -25.65 -14.63 -25.62
C ILE A 94 -25.65 -15.67 -24.49
N PRO A 95 -24.58 -16.45 -24.32
CA PRO A 95 -24.51 -17.50 -23.30
C PRO A 95 -24.50 -16.91 -21.88
N THR A 96 -24.93 -17.72 -20.90
CA THR A 96 -25.01 -17.32 -19.48
C THR A 96 -23.71 -16.75 -18.93
N SER A 97 -22.57 -17.30 -19.36
CA SER A 97 -21.24 -16.89 -18.92
C SER A 97 -20.79 -15.52 -19.46
N CYS A 98 -21.53 -14.93 -20.39
CA CYS A 98 -21.21 -13.65 -21.04
C CYS A 98 -22.35 -12.62 -20.90
N ALA A 99 -23.60 -13.06 -20.80
CA ALA A 99 -24.75 -12.16 -20.87
C ALA A 99 -24.79 -11.08 -19.79
N LYS A 100 -24.16 -11.31 -18.62
CA LYS A 100 -24.06 -10.33 -17.52
C LYS A 100 -23.59 -8.95 -18.00
N CYS A 101 -22.59 -8.90 -18.87
CA CYS A 101 -21.93 -7.65 -19.27
C CYS A 101 -22.07 -7.32 -20.75
N HIS A 102 -22.67 -8.23 -21.52
CA HIS A 102 -22.86 -8.09 -22.96
C HIS A 102 -24.34 -7.91 -23.34
N SER A 103 -25.24 -7.71 -22.35
CA SER A 103 -26.66 -7.41 -22.60
C SER A 103 -27.34 -6.82 -21.36
N THR A 104 -28.27 -5.89 -21.57
CA THR A 104 -29.16 -5.40 -20.50
C THR A 104 -30.00 -6.50 -19.84
N PRO A 105 -30.70 -7.40 -20.56
CA PRO A 105 -31.46 -8.46 -19.92
C PRO A 105 -30.58 -9.43 -19.12
N GLY A 106 -29.37 -9.74 -19.59
CA GLY A 106 -28.43 -10.57 -18.84
C GLY A 106 -27.91 -9.91 -17.57
N TYR A 107 -27.66 -8.60 -17.57
CA TYR A 107 -27.32 -7.88 -16.34
C TYR A 107 -28.48 -7.85 -15.34
N ARG A 108 -29.71 -7.63 -15.83
CA ARG A 108 -30.91 -7.64 -14.98
C ARG A 108 -31.20 -9.00 -14.37
N ASP A 109 -30.98 -10.08 -15.12
CA ASP A 109 -31.02 -11.46 -14.60
C ASP A 109 -29.95 -11.65 -13.52
N PHE A 110 -28.69 -11.24 -13.78
CA PHE A 110 -27.65 -11.30 -12.77
C PHE A 110 -28.02 -10.54 -11.48
N LEU A 111 -28.66 -9.38 -11.60
CA LEU A 111 -29.10 -8.60 -10.44
C LEU A 111 -30.33 -9.17 -9.74
N GLY A 112 -31.07 -10.09 -10.35
CA GLY A 112 -32.42 -10.49 -9.93
C GLY A 112 -33.47 -9.38 -10.13
N ALA A 113 -33.15 -8.35 -10.93
CA ALA A 113 -34.03 -7.21 -11.20
C ALA A 113 -35.21 -7.55 -12.14
N ASP A 114 -35.18 -8.74 -12.76
CA ASP A 114 -36.29 -9.32 -13.52
C ASP A 114 -37.10 -10.35 -12.71
N GLY A 115 -36.79 -10.52 -11.41
CA GLY A 115 -37.39 -11.51 -10.52
C GLY A 115 -36.67 -12.85 -10.48
N SER A 116 -35.54 -13.00 -11.20
CA SER A 116 -34.69 -14.19 -11.11
C SER A 116 -33.86 -14.22 -9.82
N ALA A 117 -33.12 -15.32 -9.62
CA ALA A 117 -32.20 -15.44 -8.50
C ALA A 117 -31.00 -14.48 -8.67
N PRO A 118 -30.68 -13.65 -7.67
CA PRO A 118 -29.58 -12.70 -7.77
C PRO A 118 -28.20 -13.38 -7.78
N ASN A 119 -27.22 -12.68 -8.32
CA ASN A 119 -25.81 -13.07 -8.49
C ASN A 119 -25.56 -14.24 -9.45
N VAL A 120 -26.53 -14.57 -10.31
CA VAL A 120 -26.40 -15.62 -11.32
C VAL A 120 -27.16 -15.24 -12.58
N VAL A 121 -26.59 -15.52 -13.75
CA VAL A 121 -27.32 -15.47 -15.02
C VAL A 121 -27.91 -16.86 -15.26
N ASN A 122 -29.22 -16.97 -15.15
CA ASN A 122 -29.91 -18.26 -15.08
C ASN A 122 -30.12 -18.91 -16.46
N LYS A 123 -30.10 -18.11 -17.53
CA LYS A 123 -30.33 -18.56 -18.91
C LYS A 123 -29.57 -17.74 -19.94
N ALA A 124 -29.43 -18.27 -21.15
CA ALA A 124 -28.96 -17.49 -22.29
C ALA A 124 -29.97 -16.36 -22.58
N HIS A 125 -29.46 -15.21 -23.05
CA HIS A 125 -30.27 -14.02 -23.32
C HIS A 125 -30.22 -13.63 -24.80
N PRO A 126 -31.23 -12.92 -25.32
CA PRO A 126 -31.26 -12.51 -26.72
C PRO A 126 -30.10 -11.57 -27.09
N THR A 127 -29.66 -11.67 -28.35
CA THR A 127 -28.77 -10.67 -28.97
C THR A 127 -29.54 -9.38 -29.33
N GLY A 128 -28.83 -8.37 -29.82
CA GLY A 128 -29.45 -7.11 -30.30
C GLY A 128 -29.77 -6.08 -29.22
N THR A 129 -29.33 -6.31 -27.98
CA THR A 129 -29.35 -5.32 -26.90
C THR A 129 -27.93 -4.91 -26.52
N THR A 130 -27.79 -3.71 -25.97
CA THR A 130 -26.51 -3.20 -25.44
C THR A 130 -26.63 -3.04 -23.93
N VAL A 131 -25.71 -2.30 -23.31
CA VAL A 131 -26.01 -1.67 -22.03
C VAL A 131 -27.02 -0.54 -22.32
N GLU A 132 -28.19 -0.60 -21.70
CA GLU A 132 -29.27 0.39 -21.85
C GLU A 132 -29.56 1.03 -20.49
N CYS A 133 -30.37 2.09 -20.45
CA CYS A 133 -30.63 2.85 -19.23
C CYS A 133 -31.05 1.96 -18.05
N THR A 134 -31.89 0.95 -18.29
CA THR A 134 -32.41 0.06 -17.23
C THR A 134 -31.37 -0.93 -16.68
N ALA A 135 -30.22 -1.09 -17.34
CA ALA A 135 -29.10 -1.85 -16.78
C ALA A 135 -28.59 -1.15 -15.50
N CYS A 136 -28.41 0.17 -15.54
CA CYS A 136 -27.89 0.95 -14.43
C CYS A 136 -28.97 1.61 -13.57
N HIS A 137 -30.15 1.90 -14.12
CA HIS A 137 -31.27 2.54 -13.43
C HIS A 137 -32.41 1.55 -13.17
N ASN A 138 -32.34 0.86 -12.02
CA ASN A 138 -33.40 -0.01 -11.53
C ASN A 138 -33.38 -0.07 -9.99
N ASN A 139 -34.40 -0.68 -9.40
CA ASN A 139 -34.55 -0.76 -7.95
C ASN A 139 -33.41 -1.50 -7.22
N VAL A 140 -32.76 -2.48 -7.87
CA VAL A 140 -31.65 -3.22 -7.27
C VAL A 140 -30.37 -2.40 -7.29
N THR A 141 -30.07 -1.77 -8.42
CA THR A 141 -28.85 -0.98 -8.58
C THR A 141 -28.84 0.29 -7.72
N LEU A 142 -30.01 0.85 -7.40
CA LEU A 142 -30.15 2.01 -6.50
C LEU A 142 -29.66 1.76 -5.08
N THR A 143 -29.71 0.52 -4.59
CA THR A 143 -29.33 0.17 -3.21
C THR A 143 -28.13 -0.76 -3.15
N LYS A 144 -27.44 -0.97 -4.28
CA LYS A 144 -26.28 -1.86 -4.35
C LYS A 144 -25.06 -1.18 -3.74
N THR A 145 -24.43 -1.85 -2.78
CA THR A 145 -23.27 -1.32 -2.03
C THR A 145 -22.10 -2.30 -1.94
N SER A 146 -22.14 -3.38 -2.71
CA SER A 146 -21.07 -4.39 -2.70
C SER A 146 -20.91 -5.10 -4.02
N VAL A 147 -19.70 -5.61 -4.27
CA VAL A 147 -19.31 -6.39 -5.45
C VAL A 147 -18.37 -7.52 -5.03
N THR A 148 -18.61 -8.73 -5.54
CA THR A 148 -17.75 -9.90 -5.31
C THR A 148 -16.86 -10.17 -6.52
N PHE A 149 -15.56 -10.07 -6.31
CA PHE A 149 -14.54 -10.25 -7.33
C PHE A 149 -14.27 -11.73 -7.63
N PRO A 150 -13.63 -12.06 -8.76
CA PRO A 150 -13.25 -13.45 -9.08
C PRO A 150 -12.37 -14.14 -8.03
N SER A 151 -11.67 -13.39 -7.17
CA SER A 151 -10.92 -13.93 -6.04
C SER A 151 -11.80 -14.50 -4.92
N GLY A 152 -13.11 -14.21 -4.94
CA GLY A 152 -14.06 -14.51 -3.88
C GLY A 152 -14.17 -13.40 -2.83
N ILE A 153 -13.34 -12.36 -2.93
CA ILE A 153 -13.36 -11.22 -2.01
C ILE A 153 -14.52 -10.30 -2.37
N THR A 154 -15.26 -9.86 -1.36
CA THR A 154 -16.36 -8.91 -1.51
C THR A 154 -15.92 -7.56 -0.99
N ILE A 155 -15.96 -6.55 -1.84
CA ILE A 155 -15.81 -5.15 -1.43
C ILE A 155 -17.20 -4.63 -1.09
N ALA A 156 -17.36 -4.11 0.13
CA ALA A 156 -18.59 -3.53 0.65
C ALA A 156 -18.49 -2.00 0.76
N ASN A 157 -19.56 -1.36 1.24
CA ASN A 157 -19.65 0.09 1.45
C ASN A 157 -19.34 0.92 0.19
N LEU A 158 -19.66 0.36 -0.98
CA LEU A 158 -19.57 1.03 -2.26
C LEU A 158 -20.77 1.95 -2.49
N GLY A 159 -20.55 2.98 -3.30
CA GLY A 159 -21.60 3.80 -3.88
C GLY A 159 -22.04 3.32 -5.27
N ASP A 160 -22.38 4.28 -6.12
CA ASP A 160 -22.85 4.06 -7.49
C ASP A 160 -21.82 3.35 -8.39
N GLU A 161 -20.53 3.42 -8.06
CA GLU A 161 -19.45 2.73 -8.77
C GLU A 161 -19.57 1.21 -8.71
N SER A 162 -20.31 0.67 -7.74
CA SER A 162 -20.61 -0.76 -7.66
C SER A 162 -21.22 -1.32 -8.95
N ARG A 163 -21.99 -0.51 -9.70
CA ARG A 163 -22.61 -0.90 -10.98
C ARG A 163 -21.55 -1.10 -12.08
N CYS A 164 -20.57 -0.20 -12.14
CA CYS A 164 -19.46 -0.25 -13.08
C CYS A 164 -18.57 -1.48 -12.80
N MET A 165 -18.25 -1.68 -11.52
CA MET A 165 -17.36 -2.73 -11.06
C MET A 165 -17.87 -4.14 -11.39
N GLU A 166 -19.18 -4.38 -11.45
CA GLU A 166 -19.72 -5.69 -11.80
C GLU A 166 -19.22 -6.24 -13.14
N CYS A 167 -18.96 -5.35 -14.10
CA CYS A 167 -18.44 -5.72 -15.40
C CYS A 167 -16.95 -5.44 -15.55
N HIS A 168 -16.46 -4.36 -14.95
CA HIS A 168 -15.05 -3.95 -15.03
C HIS A 168 -14.15 -4.58 -13.94
N GLN A 169 -14.61 -5.62 -13.24
CA GLN A 169 -13.82 -6.40 -12.27
C GLN A 169 -12.94 -7.51 -12.88
N GLY A 170 -13.06 -7.75 -14.19
CA GLY A 170 -12.44 -8.91 -14.83
C GLY A 170 -13.12 -10.25 -14.49
N ARG A 171 -12.54 -11.35 -14.97
CA ARG A 171 -13.11 -12.71 -14.88
C ARG A 171 -12.18 -13.73 -14.22
N ALA A 172 -10.96 -13.35 -13.88
CA ALA A 172 -10.00 -14.18 -13.20
C ALA A 172 -9.15 -13.32 -12.24
N SER A 173 -8.49 -13.99 -11.32
CA SER A 173 -7.61 -13.42 -10.30
C SER A 173 -6.45 -14.41 -10.05
N LYS A 174 -5.54 -14.07 -9.13
CA LYS A 174 -4.54 -15.01 -8.59
C LYS A 174 -5.14 -16.39 -8.26
N LYS A 175 -6.34 -16.41 -7.68
CA LYS A 175 -7.02 -17.65 -7.25
C LYS A 175 -7.19 -18.66 -8.38
N GLN A 176 -7.66 -18.23 -9.56
CA GLN A 176 -7.88 -19.13 -10.69
C GLN A 176 -6.56 -19.71 -11.21
N VAL A 177 -5.47 -18.93 -11.17
CA VAL A 177 -4.13 -19.38 -11.55
C VAL A 177 -3.62 -20.43 -10.55
N ASP A 178 -3.74 -20.17 -9.25
CA ASP A 178 -3.34 -21.11 -8.21
C ASP A 178 -4.14 -22.42 -8.26
N ASP A 179 -5.47 -22.33 -8.42
CA ASP A 179 -6.36 -23.49 -8.53
C ASP A 179 -5.97 -24.34 -9.76
N ALA A 180 -5.71 -23.70 -10.90
CA ALA A 180 -5.29 -24.37 -12.11
C ALA A 180 -3.96 -25.11 -11.90
N ILE A 181 -2.94 -24.45 -11.33
CA ILE A 181 -1.61 -25.05 -11.07
C ILE A 181 -1.71 -26.20 -10.07
N THR A 182 -2.38 -25.98 -8.93
CA THR A 182 -2.50 -26.95 -7.84
C THR A 182 -3.23 -28.20 -8.31
N SER A 183 -4.28 -28.04 -9.13
CA SER A 183 -5.06 -29.18 -9.67
C SER A 183 -4.25 -30.14 -10.54
N LYS A 184 -3.08 -29.73 -11.05
CA LYS A 184 -2.23 -30.57 -11.92
C LYS A 184 -1.17 -31.37 -11.16
N ALA A 185 -0.95 -31.09 -9.88
CA ALA A 185 0.06 -31.77 -9.05
C ALA A 185 1.43 -31.87 -9.74
N LEU A 186 1.89 -30.76 -10.34
CA LEU A 186 3.14 -30.74 -11.10
C LEU A 186 4.34 -31.06 -10.18
N PRO A 187 5.31 -31.88 -10.63
CA PRO A 187 6.51 -32.21 -9.86
C PRO A 187 7.32 -30.98 -9.42
N ASN A 188 7.35 -29.95 -10.26
CA ASN A 188 7.94 -28.65 -9.95
C ASN A 188 7.30 -27.56 -10.83
N VAL A 189 7.62 -26.30 -10.55
CA VAL A 189 7.02 -25.15 -11.22
C VAL A 189 7.43 -24.97 -12.70
N ASP A 190 8.49 -25.66 -13.13
CA ASP A 190 9.04 -25.62 -14.49
C ASP A 190 8.68 -26.86 -15.32
N THR A 191 7.79 -27.73 -14.81
CA THR A 191 7.31 -28.90 -15.54
C THR A 191 6.33 -28.48 -16.64
N VAL A 192 6.69 -28.76 -17.90
CA VAL A 192 5.83 -28.54 -19.07
C VAL A 192 4.65 -29.50 -19.06
N THR A 193 3.44 -28.98 -19.28
CA THR A 193 2.24 -29.82 -19.40
C THR A 193 1.26 -29.25 -20.44
N THR A 194 0.57 -30.15 -21.14
CA THR A 194 -0.52 -29.81 -22.05
C THR A 194 -1.87 -29.64 -21.32
N THR A 195 -1.90 -29.91 -20.02
CA THR A 195 -3.13 -29.83 -19.20
C THR A 195 -3.36 -28.45 -18.60
N LEU A 196 -2.34 -27.59 -18.58
CA LEU A 196 -2.48 -26.17 -18.29
C LEU A 196 -2.85 -25.42 -19.57
N SER A 197 -3.75 -24.47 -19.43
CA SER A 197 -4.16 -23.55 -20.48
C SER A 197 -4.07 -22.13 -19.97
N PHE A 198 -3.92 -21.18 -20.89
CA PHE A 198 -3.92 -19.77 -20.56
C PHE A 198 -5.21 -19.36 -19.83
N ILE A 199 -5.07 -18.48 -18.84
CA ILE A 199 -6.17 -17.92 -18.04
C ILE A 199 -6.26 -16.43 -18.37
N ASN A 200 -7.44 -15.96 -18.74
CA ASN A 200 -7.65 -14.58 -19.15
C ASN A 200 -8.35 -13.78 -18.04
N ILE A 201 -7.77 -12.65 -17.61
CA ILE A 201 -8.46 -11.69 -16.73
C ILE A 201 -9.65 -11.01 -17.42
N HIS A 202 -9.70 -11.04 -18.75
CA HIS A 202 -10.68 -10.37 -19.60
C HIS A 202 -10.49 -8.85 -19.69
N TYR A 203 -11.23 -8.20 -20.59
CA TYR A 203 -11.00 -6.81 -21.01
C TYR A 203 -11.50 -5.80 -19.98
N PHE A 204 -10.87 -4.61 -19.98
CA PHE A 204 -11.23 -3.45 -19.18
C PHE A 204 -11.40 -3.78 -17.69
N ALA A 205 -10.48 -4.56 -17.13
CA ALA A 205 -10.49 -4.98 -15.73
C ALA A 205 -10.05 -3.86 -14.75
N ALA A 206 -10.47 -2.63 -15.01
CA ALA A 206 -10.05 -1.42 -14.29
C ALA A 206 -10.31 -1.49 -12.79
N ALA A 207 -11.42 -2.10 -12.35
CA ALA A 207 -11.70 -2.26 -10.93
C ALA A 207 -10.72 -3.24 -10.27
N ALA A 208 -10.28 -4.28 -10.97
CA ALA A 208 -9.27 -5.20 -10.47
C ALA A 208 -7.90 -4.51 -10.34
N THR A 209 -7.55 -3.65 -11.31
CA THR A 209 -6.35 -2.81 -11.23
C THR A 209 -6.44 -1.84 -10.05
N GLN A 210 -7.51 -1.03 -9.99
CA GLN A 210 -7.66 0.03 -8.98
C GLN A 210 -7.57 -0.53 -7.56
N TYR A 211 -8.21 -1.66 -7.29
CA TYR A 211 -8.24 -2.27 -5.95
C TYR A 211 -7.00 -3.09 -5.61
N GLY A 212 -6.13 -3.40 -6.58
CA GLY A 212 -4.83 -4.05 -6.36
C GLY A 212 -4.94 -5.29 -5.47
N THR A 213 -4.16 -5.32 -4.39
CA THR A 213 -4.08 -6.49 -3.49
C THR A 213 -5.36 -6.78 -2.70
N GLN A 214 -6.29 -5.82 -2.58
CA GLN A 214 -7.59 -6.08 -1.94
C GLN A 214 -8.39 -7.14 -2.67
N VAL A 215 -8.26 -7.21 -4.00
CA VAL A 215 -9.05 -8.13 -4.83
C VAL A 215 -8.19 -9.13 -5.58
N LYS A 216 -6.87 -8.98 -5.53
CA LYS A 216 -5.87 -9.91 -6.11
C LYS A 216 -6.09 -10.15 -7.59
N GLY A 217 -6.38 -9.07 -8.32
CA GLY A 217 -6.62 -9.09 -9.77
C GLY A 217 -5.41 -9.60 -10.54
N GLY A 218 -4.22 -9.13 -10.21
CA GLY A 218 -2.95 -9.69 -10.69
C GLY A 218 -2.56 -10.97 -9.96
N TYR A 219 -1.64 -11.73 -10.54
CA TYR A 219 -0.96 -12.82 -9.83
C TYR A 219 0.13 -12.24 -8.93
N GLU A 220 -0.09 -12.35 -7.63
CA GLU A 220 0.84 -11.95 -6.59
C GLU A 220 1.77 -13.12 -6.23
N TYR A 221 3.06 -12.85 -6.05
CA TYR A 221 4.06 -13.85 -5.70
C TYR A 221 4.21 -13.97 -4.18
N ASP A 222 4.35 -15.21 -3.69
CA ASP A 222 4.44 -15.48 -2.26
C ASP A 222 5.68 -14.79 -1.65
N GLY A 223 5.48 -14.18 -0.48
CA GLY A 223 6.53 -13.44 0.25
C GLY A 223 6.76 -12.01 -0.24
N GLN A 224 6.01 -11.55 -1.25
CA GLN A 224 5.99 -10.17 -1.69
C GLN A 224 4.73 -9.45 -1.19
N SER A 225 4.86 -8.16 -0.90
CA SER A 225 3.74 -7.28 -0.61
C SER A 225 3.43 -6.40 -1.82
N TYR A 226 2.16 -6.04 -1.97
CA TYR A 226 1.64 -5.33 -3.13
C TYR A 226 0.79 -4.13 -2.72
N ASP A 227 0.70 -3.18 -3.62
CA ASP A 227 -0.13 -2.00 -3.46
C ASP A 227 -1.60 -2.38 -3.29
N HIS A 228 -2.23 -1.70 -2.34
CA HIS A 228 -3.65 -1.81 -2.02
C HIS A 228 -4.49 -1.01 -3.02
N LYS A 229 -5.75 -0.73 -2.69
CA LYS A 229 -6.55 0.22 -3.46
C LYS A 229 -5.80 1.53 -3.61
N PHE A 230 -5.64 1.97 -4.86
CA PHE A 230 -5.13 3.31 -5.14
C PHE A 230 -6.18 4.34 -4.69
N PHE A 231 -5.76 5.21 -3.78
CA PHE A 231 -6.56 6.35 -3.35
C PHE A 231 -6.05 7.61 -4.02
N HIS A 232 -6.94 8.29 -4.73
CA HIS A 232 -6.72 9.65 -5.17
C HIS A 232 -7.15 10.64 -4.08
N VAL A 233 -6.98 11.93 -4.35
CA VAL A 233 -7.46 13.00 -3.48
C VAL A 233 -8.98 12.93 -3.31
N GLU A 234 -9.51 13.50 -2.23
CA GLU A 234 -10.95 13.50 -1.96
C GLU A 234 -11.74 14.00 -3.17
N GLY A 235 -12.86 13.33 -3.47
CA GLY A 235 -13.67 13.63 -4.65
C GLY A 235 -13.24 12.91 -5.94
N TYR A 236 -12.15 12.14 -5.97
CA TYR A 236 -11.67 11.41 -7.17
C TYR A 236 -11.31 9.93 -6.90
N ASN A 237 -12.02 9.28 -5.98
CA ASN A 237 -11.75 7.91 -5.51
C ASN A 237 -12.66 6.82 -6.11
N THR A 238 -13.59 7.19 -6.98
CA THR A 238 -14.57 6.31 -7.61
C THR A 238 -14.62 6.52 -9.13
N CYS A 239 -15.17 5.54 -9.86
CA CYS A 239 -15.13 5.55 -11.33
C CYS A 239 -15.80 6.80 -11.94
N TYR A 240 -17.00 7.17 -11.45
CA TYR A 240 -17.80 8.27 -12.00
C TYR A 240 -17.30 9.67 -11.62
N GLN A 241 -16.34 9.74 -10.69
CA GLN A 241 -15.67 11.00 -10.37
C GLN A 241 -14.66 11.40 -11.45
N CYS A 242 -14.09 10.44 -12.17
CA CYS A 242 -13.17 10.71 -13.28
C CYS A 242 -13.83 10.51 -14.66
N HIS A 243 -14.71 9.53 -14.77
CA HIS A 243 -15.43 9.21 -16.02
C HIS A 243 -16.85 9.77 -15.99
N ASP A 244 -17.31 10.28 -17.13
CA ASP A 244 -18.73 10.50 -17.35
C ASP A 244 -19.44 9.16 -17.56
N GLN A 245 -20.44 8.86 -16.74
CA GLN A 245 -21.14 7.59 -16.77
C GLN A 245 -22.02 7.39 -18.02
N HIS A 246 -22.32 8.46 -18.77
CA HIS A 246 -23.13 8.41 -19.97
C HIS A 246 -22.27 8.42 -21.23
N SER A 247 -21.34 9.37 -21.39
CA SER A 247 -20.46 9.41 -22.57
C SER A 247 -19.28 8.44 -22.49
N LEU A 248 -18.88 8.03 -21.28
CA LEU A 248 -17.65 7.28 -20.95
C LEU A 248 -16.35 8.07 -21.09
N GLU A 249 -16.44 9.34 -21.49
CA GLU A 249 -15.30 10.22 -21.62
C GLU A 249 -14.74 10.63 -20.26
N LEU A 250 -13.45 10.98 -20.23
CA LEU A 250 -12.80 11.51 -19.04
C LEU A 250 -13.15 12.98 -18.84
N LYS A 251 -13.37 13.38 -17.59
CA LYS A 251 -13.61 14.77 -17.18
C LYS A 251 -12.30 15.57 -17.10
N ILE A 252 -11.57 15.64 -18.21
CA ILE A 252 -10.18 16.15 -18.27
C ILE A 252 -10.02 17.54 -17.66
N SER A 253 -11.00 18.43 -17.87
CA SER A 253 -10.97 19.81 -17.34
C SER A 253 -10.81 19.86 -15.83
N GLU A 254 -11.35 18.87 -15.10
CA GLU A 254 -11.27 18.76 -13.65
C GLU A 254 -9.85 18.39 -13.15
N CYS A 255 -9.04 17.76 -14.02
CA CYS A 255 -7.71 17.25 -13.67
C CYS A 255 -6.59 18.28 -13.87
N THR A 256 -6.78 19.24 -14.77
CA THR A 256 -5.75 20.20 -15.23
C THR A 256 -5.14 21.05 -14.11
N ALA A 257 -5.88 21.27 -13.01
CA ALA A 257 -5.41 22.06 -11.87
C ALA A 257 -4.20 21.42 -11.16
N CYS A 258 -4.15 20.08 -11.11
CA CYS A 258 -3.06 19.32 -10.49
C CYS A 258 -2.16 18.63 -11.54
N HIS A 259 -2.71 18.32 -12.71
CA HIS A 259 -2.00 17.69 -13.82
C HIS A 259 -1.97 18.62 -15.04
N PRO A 260 -1.16 19.69 -15.02
CA PRO A 260 -1.17 20.73 -16.05
C PRO A 260 -0.75 20.23 -17.44
N GLY A 261 -0.05 19.09 -17.50
CA GLY A 261 0.34 18.43 -18.76
C GLY A 261 -0.76 17.56 -19.38
N VAL A 262 -1.92 17.40 -18.73
CA VAL A 262 -3.00 16.54 -19.21
C VAL A 262 -4.05 17.38 -19.91
N THR A 263 -4.12 17.27 -21.25
CA THR A 263 -5.09 17.99 -22.09
C THR A 263 -5.99 17.05 -22.90
N THR A 264 -5.55 15.80 -23.06
CA THR A 264 -6.25 14.72 -23.74
C THR A 264 -6.22 13.45 -22.88
N ALA A 265 -7.01 12.43 -23.23
CA ALA A 265 -6.99 11.15 -22.51
C ALA A 265 -5.62 10.44 -22.59
N ASP A 266 -4.92 10.57 -23.73
CA ASP A 266 -3.62 9.93 -23.94
C ASP A 266 -2.52 10.57 -23.09
N ASP A 267 -2.65 11.85 -22.74
CA ASP A 267 -1.67 12.56 -21.92
C ASP A 267 -1.56 11.99 -20.49
N PHE A 268 -2.57 11.27 -20.00
CA PHE A 268 -2.51 10.65 -18.66
C PHE A 268 -1.41 9.59 -18.55
N ALA A 269 -0.98 8.97 -19.66
CA ALA A 269 0.17 8.07 -19.64
C ALA A 269 1.45 8.80 -19.20
N ASN A 270 1.54 10.10 -19.48
CA ASN A 270 2.65 10.99 -19.12
C ASN A 270 2.51 11.58 -17.70
N ALA A 271 1.37 11.37 -17.03
CA ALA A 271 1.13 11.96 -15.73
C ALA A 271 2.07 11.36 -14.67
N ARG A 272 2.76 12.25 -13.94
CA ARG A 272 3.70 11.88 -12.88
C ARG A 272 3.57 12.85 -11.71
N MET A 273 3.64 12.34 -10.49
CA MET A 273 3.62 13.13 -9.26
C MET A 273 4.73 12.67 -8.30
N ALA A 274 4.89 13.34 -7.16
CA ALA A 274 5.95 13.04 -6.18
C ALA A 274 5.97 11.58 -5.72
N GLY A 275 4.82 10.90 -5.72
CA GLY A 275 4.70 9.49 -5.35
C GLY A 275 5.07 8.48 -6.43
N SER A 276 5.56 8.92 -7.60
CA SER A 276 5.88 8.04 -8.72
C SER A 276 7.21 8.37 -9.43
N LEU A 277 8.20 8.92 -8.70
CA LEU A 277 9.48 9.43 -9.25
C LEU A 277 10.60 8.39 -9.41
N GLY A 278 10.32 7.10 -9.22
CA GLY A 278 11.30 6.02 -9.39
C GLY A 278 11.52 5.63 -10.84
N ASP A 279 12.74 5.24 -11.21
CA ASP A 279 13.06 4.61 -12.50
C ASP A 279 12.67 3.12 -12.41
N TYR A 280 11.40 2.83 -12.71
CA TYR A 280 10.80 1.52 -12.43
C TYR A 280 11.23 0.46 -13.43
N ASP A 281 11.47 0.84 -14.68
CA ASP A 281 11.97 -0.10 -15.69
C ASP A 281 13.51 -0.19 -15.71
N GLY A 282 14.23 0.79 -15.14
CA GLY A 282 15.68 0.80 -14.98
C GLY A 282 16.43 1.27 -16.23
N ASP A 283 15.80 2.04 -17.13
CA ASP A 283 16.41 2.57 -18.35
C ASP A 283 17.27 3.84 -18.11
N GLY A 284 17.19 4.44 -16.92
CA GLY A 284 17.89 5.65 -16.51
C GLY A 284 17.09 6.95 -16.72
N ASN A 285 15.82 6.88 -17.12
CA ASN A 285 14.96 8.01 -17.41
C ASN A 285 13.95 8.29 -16.27
N PHE A 286 14.35 9.15 -15.33
CA PHE A 286 13.49 9.56 -14.21
C PHE A 286 12.38 10.58 -14.57
N THR A 287 12.17 10.87 -15.86
CA THR A 287 11.28 11.97 -16.30
C THR A 287 10.09 11.54 -17.15
N GLU A 288 10.08 10.31 -17.64
CA GLU A 288 8.94 9.80 -18.41
C GLU A 288 7.71 9.52 -17.54
N GLY A 289 6.56 9.27 -18.16
CA GLY A 289 5.34 8.98 -17.43
C GLY A 289 5.26 7.55 -16.93
N VAL A 290 4.34 7.32 -15.99
CA VAL A 290 4.06 5.97 -15.45
C VAL A 290 3.62 5.00 -16.56
N GLY A 291 3.00 5.50 -17.63
CA GLY A 291 2.64 4.68 -18.79
C GLY A 291 3.86 4.09 -19.51
N GLN A 292 4.93 4.87 -19.68
CA GLN A 292 6.18 4.44 -20.31
C GLN A 292 6.95 3.47 -19.41
N GLU A 293 7.03 3.76 -18.12
CA GLU A 293 7.63 2.88 -17.11
C GLU A 293 6.98 1.47 -17.13
N ILE A 294 5.65 1.42 -17.24
CA ILE A 294 4.92 0.16 -17.41
C ILE A 294 5.25 -0.50 -18.76
N ALA A 295 5.34 0.27 -19.85
CA ALA A 295 5.66 -0.26 -21.17
C ALA A 295 7.06 -0.90 -21.21
N GLY A 296 8.07 -0.26 -20.63
CA GLY A 296 9.42 -0.82 -20.51
C GLY A 296 9.45 -2.13 -19.72
N LEU A 297 8.70 -2.21 -18.61
CA LEU A 297 8.53 -3.47 -17.87
C LEU A 297 7.77 -4.54 -18.66
N GLN A 298 6.77 -4.16 -19.47
CA GLN A 298 6.09 -5.09 -20.37
C GLN A 298 7.06 -5.68 -21.41
N GLU A 299 7.91 -4.84 -22.02
CA GLU A 299 8.92 -5.30 -22.97
C GLU A 299 9.94 -6.25 -22.33
N LYS A 300 10.41 -5.93 -21.12
CA LYS A 300 11.30 -6.79 -20.32
C LYS A 300 10.64 -8.13 -19.99
N LEU A 301 9.39 -8.11 -19.53
CA LEU A 301 8.65 -9.34 -19.21
C LEU A 301 8.40 -10.19 -20.46
N TYR A 302 8.01 -9.59 -21.59
CA TYR A 302 7.80 -10.34 -22.81
C TYR A 302 9.10 -10.96 -23.34
N THR A 303 10.22 -10.24 -23.21
CA THR A 303 11.56 -10.77 -23.51
C THR A 303 11.87 -12.00 -22.64
N ALA A 304 11.63 -11.92 -21.33
CA ALA A 304 11.82 -13.05 -20.41
C ALA A 304 10.90 -14.24 -20.76
N ILE A 305 9.62 -13.98 -21.09
CA ILE A 305 8.64 -15.00 -21.49
C ILE A 305 9.10 -15.74 -22.77
N LYS A 306 9.58 -15.01 -23.79
CA LYS A 306 10.10 -15.62 -25.02
C LYS A 306 11.34 -16.48 -24.75
N ALA A 307 12.29 -15.98 -23.95
CA ALA A 307 13.46 -16.75 -23.55
C ALA A 307 13.06 -18.03 -22.80
N TYR A 308 12.12 -17.95 -21.88
CA TYR A 308 11.61 -19.10 -21.13
C TYR A 308 10.91 -20.13 -22.02
N GLY A 309 10.09 -19.66 -22.97
CA GLY A 309 9.44 -20.51 -23.96
C GLY A 309 10.47 -21.35 -24.75
N ASN A 310 11.57 -20.72 -25.18
CA ASN A 310 12.63 -21.38 -25.93
C ASN A 310 13.49 -22.33 -25.07
N GLU A 311 13.97 -21.86 -23.91
CA GLU A 311 14.96 -22.58 -23.11
C GLU A 311 14.34 -23.68 -22.24
N ILE A 312 13.18 -23.41 -21.63
CA ILE A 312 12.60 -24.27 -20.59
C ILE A 312 11.40 -25.04 -21.13
N SER A 313 10.52 -24.37 -21.87
CA SER A 313 9.34 -25.01 -22.44
C SER A 313 9.63 -25.73 -23.77
N HIS A 314 10.82 -25.48 -24.35
CA HIS A 314 11.25 -25.95 -25.68
C HIS A 314 10.22 -25.70 -26.78
N LYS A 315 9.49 -24.59 -26.65
CA LYS A 315 8.44 -24.18 -27.57
C LYS A 315 8.31 -22.67 -27.58
N ALA A 316 8.68 -22.06 -28.69
CA ALA A 316 8.60 -20.63 -28.89
C ALA A 316 7.15 -20.13 -28.73
N ILE A 317 7.01 -19.00 -28.07
CA ILE A 317 5.74 -18.39 -27.68
C ILE A 317 5.65 -17.00 -28.29
N ALA A 318 4.50 -16.69 -28.86
CA ALA A 318 4.17 -15.34 -29.32
C ALA A 318 2.84 -14.87 -28.71
N TYR A 319 2.72 -13.56 -28.52
CA TYR A 319 1.54 -12.91 -27.97
C TYR A 319 0.88 -11.97 -28.99
N ASP A 320 -0.45 -12.01 -29.07
CA ASP A 320 -1.26 -11.02 -29.77
C ASP A 320 -2.38 -10.52 -28.85
N SER A 321 -2.55 -9.19 -28.75
CA SER A 321 -3.51 -8.58 -27.83
C SER A 321 -4.96 -8.66 -28.33
N HIS A 322 -5.18 -8.89 -29.63
CA HIS A 322 -6.49 -8.79 -30.27
C HIS A 322 -7.11 -10.17 -30.59
N THR A 323 -6.30 -11.22 -30.67
CA THR A 323 -6.72 -12.54 -31.14
C THR A 323 -6.75 -13.55 -30.01
N HIS A 324 -7.93 -14.08 -29.67
CA HIS A 324 -8.04 -15.16 -28.70
C HIS A 324 -7.39 -16.47 -29.23
N PRO A 325 -6.60 -17.23 -28.43
CA PRO A 325 -6.39 -17.13 -26.97
C PRO A 325 -5.14 -16.33 -26.54
N TYR A 326 -4.72 -15.35 -27.32
CA TYR A 326 -3.65 -14.38 -27.10
C TYR A 326 -2.23 -14.95 -27.14
N PHE A 327 -2.01 -16.15 -26.62
CA PHE A 327 -0.71 -16.82 -26.70
C PHE A 327 -0.76 -17.96 -27.73
N PHE A 328 0.17 -17.94 -28.68
CA PHE A 328 0.29 -18.88 -29.77
C PHE A 328 1.68 -19.52 -29.80
N ILE A 329 1.79 -20.67 -30.46
CA ILE A 329 3.08 -21.24 -30.80
C ILE A 329 3.66 -20.40 -31.94
N ASP A 330 4.82 -19.80 -31.70
CA ASP A 330 5.62 -19.13 -32.71
C ASP A 330 6.36 -20.20 -33.53
N THR A 331 5.81 -20.52 -34.69
CA THR A 331 6.26 -21.65 -35.52
C THR A 331 7.48 -21.32 -36.35
N ASN A 332 7.74 -20.04 -36.62
CA ASN A 332 8.89 -19.59 -37.40
C ASN A 332 10.00 -18.94 -36.55
N GLY A 333 9.75 -18.70 -35.27
CA GLY A 333 10.71 -18.19 -34.29
C GLY A 333 10.97 -16.68 -34.41
N ASN A 334 10.07 -15.91 -35.03
CA ASN A 334 10.24 -14.47 -35.23
C ASN A 334 9.79 -13.61 -34.03
N GLY A 335 9.19 -14.23 -33.01
CA GLY A 335 8.72 -13.59 -31.78
C GLY A 335 7.42 -12.79 -31.92
N GLN A 336 6.70 -12.93 -33.03
CA GLN A 336 5.42 -12.29 -33.34
C GLN A 336 4.38 -13.36 -33.67
N VAL A 337 3.10 -12.98 -33.66
CA VAL A 337 2.02 -13.86 -34.13
C VAL A 337 1.72 -13.52 -35.57
N ASP A 338 2.08 -14.41 -36.49
CA ASP A 338 1.77 -14.23 -37.90
C ASP A 338 0.29 -14.55 -38.22
N PRO A 339 -0.27 -14.02 -39.32
CA PRO A 339 -1.67 -14.27 -39.70
C PRO A 339 -2.03 -15.76 -39.81
N ASP A 340 -1.09 -16.63 -40.19
CA ASP A 340 -1.31 -18.07 -40.27
C ASP A 340 -1.15 -18.78 -38.91
N GLU A 341 -0.56 -18.13 -37.92
CA GLU A 341 -0.40 -18.60 -36.54
C GLU A 341 -1.55 -18.15 -35.63
N ALA A 342 -2.22 -17.04 -35.97
CA ALA A 342 -3.34 -16.41 -35.27
C ALA A 342 -4.66 -17.22 -35.33
N LYS A 343 -4.60 -18.51 -34.97
CA LYS A 343 -5.74 -19.44 -35.01
C LYS A 343 -5.81 -20.28 -33.74
N SER A 344 -7.02 -20.56 -33.26
CA SER A 344 -7.26 -21.34 -32.03
C SER A 344 -6.59 -22.73 -32.03
N ALA A 345 -6.42 -23.34 -33.21
CA ALA A 345 -5.70 -24.60 -33.38
C ALA A 345 -4.20 -24.49 -33.03
N ASN A 346 -3.60 -23.31 -33.15
CA ASN A 346 -2.20 -23.02 -32.85
C ASN A 346 -1.99 -22.36 -31.47
N ARG A 347 -2.99 -22.43 -30.59
CA ARG A 347 -2.87 -21.93 -29.21
C ARG A 347 -1.61 -22.50 -28.53
N TYR A 348 -0.98 -21.67 -27.69
CA TYR A 348 0.15 -22.13 -26.90
C TYR A 348 -0.29 -23.22 -25.92
N ASN A 349 0.48 -24.32 -25.87
CA ASN A 349 0.11 -25.54 -25.13
C ASN A 349 1.27 -26.17 -24.33
N ALA A 350 2.37 -25.46 -24.17
CA ALA A 350 3.55 -25.90 -23.43
C ALA A 350 3.72 -25.09 -22.14
N PHE A 351 2.62 -24.81 -21.43
CA PHE A 351 2.69 -24.03 -20.19
C PHE A 351 3.35 -24.83 -19.06
N THR A 352 4.16 -24.13 -18.29
CA THR A 352 4.59 -24.52 -16.94
C THR A 352 3.83 -23.67 -15.91
N ALA A 353 3.92 -24.01 -14.62
CA ALA A 353 3.34 -23.15 -13.58
C ALA A 353 3.98 -21.76 -13.58
N ARG A 354 5.30 -21.67 -13.77
CA ARG A 354 6.03 -20.39 -13.84
C ARG A 354 5.57 -19.53 -15.02
N LEU A 355 5.51 -20.13 -16.22
CA LEU A 355 5.13 -19.41 -17.43
C LEU A 355 3.67 -18.94 -17.38
N LEU A 356 2.76 -19.75 -16.81
CA LEU A 356 1.35 -19.36 -16.68
C LEU A 356 1.18 -18.11 -15.79
N LYS A 357 1.93 -18.01 -14.69
CA LYS A 357 1.91 -16.83 -13.80
C LYS A 357 2.38 -15.57 -14.52
N ALA A 358 3.51 -15.66 -15.23
CA ALA A 358 4.07 -14.56 -15.99
C ALA A 358 3.17 -14.12 -17.16
N ALA A 359 2.65 -15.09 -17.93
CA ALA A 359 1.73 -14.83 -19.03
C ALA A 359 0.41 -14.19 -18.54
N TYR A 360 -0.07 -14.61 -17.36
CA TYR A 360 -1.24 -14.00 -16.73
C TYR A 360 -0.98 -12.53 -16.38
N ASN A 361 0.10 -12.20 -15.68
CA ASN A 361 0.41 -10.81 -15.33
C ASN A 361 0.70 -9.94 -16.55
N TYR A 362 1.35 -10.50 -17.57
CA TYR A 362 1.51 -9.81 -18.85
C TYR A 362 0.14 -9.45 -19.42
N GLN A 363 -0.81 -10.39 -19.48
CA GLN A 363 -2.18 -10.10 -19.91
C GLN A 363 -2.88 -9.05 -19.03
N VAL A 364 -2.77 -9.13 -17.70
CA VAL A 364 -3.37 -8.14 -16.78
C VAL A 364 -2.93 -6.73 -17.17
N SER A 365 -1.62 -6.53 -17.40
CA SER A 365 -1.08 -5.23 -17.82
C SER A 365 -1.55 -4.76 -19.21
N GLN A 366 -2.05 -5.66 -20.06
CA GLN A 366 -2.54 -5.34 -21.40
C GLN A 366 -4.06 -5.07 -21.44
N LYS A 367 -4.81 -5.46 -20.41
CA LYS A 367 -6.29 -5.44 -20.41
C LYS A 367 -6.93 -4.30 -19.62
N ASP A 368 -6.12 -3.37 -19.13
CA ASP A 368 -6.58 -2.09 -18.62
C ASP A 368 -5.85 -0.94 -19.34
N PRO A 369 -6.52 -0.21 -20.25
CA PRO A 369 -5.91 0.94 -20.92
C PRO A 369 -5.52 2.06 -19.95
N GLY A 370 -6.29 2.26 -18.86
CA GLY A 370 -6.06 3.30 -17.86
C GLY A 370 -5.18 2.87 -16.69
N LYS A 371 -4.48 1.72 -16.80
CA LYS A 371 -3.67 1.10 -15.74
C LYS A 371 -2.74 2.05 -14.99
N PHE A 372 -2.11 2.99 -15.69
CA PHE A 372 -1.20 3.99 -15.12
C PHE A 372 -1.91 4.95 -14.16
N ALA A 373 -3.19 5.24 -14.38
CA ALA A 373 -4.01 6.11 -13.54
C ALA A 373 -4.82 5.34 -12.50
N HIS A 374 -5.25 4.11 -12.82
CA HIS A 374 -6.05 3.29 -11.90
C HIS A 374 -5.22 2.74 -10.73
N ASN A 375 -4.04 2.18 -11.01
CA ASN A 375 -3.08 1.70 -10.00
C ASN A 375 -1.75 1.30 -10.69
N GLY A 376 -1.03 2.27 -11.25
CA GLY A 376 0.18 1.99 -12.02
C GLY A 376 1.25 1.24 -11.21
N LYS A 377 1.31 1.52 -9.91
CA LYS A 377 2.25 0.94 -8.95
C LYS A 377 2.03 -0.56 -8.74
N TYR A 378 0.78 -0.98 -8.54
CA TYR A 378 0.42 -2.39 -8.48
C TYR A 378 0.82 -3.13 -9.77
N ILE A 379 0.60 -2.51 -10.94
CA ILE A 379 0.97 -3.09 -12.23
C ILE A 379 2.48 -3.22 -12.39
N ILE A 380 3.24 -2.20 -12.00
CA ILE A 380 4.71 -2.22 -11.95
C ILE A 380 5.19 -3.39 -11.08
N GLN A 381 4.66 -3.55 -9.86
CA GLN A 381 5.07 -4.61 -8.94
C GLN A 381 4.82 -6.01 -9.50
N ILE A 382 3.64 -6.28 -10.06
CA ILE A 382 3.34 -7.62 -10.61
C ILE A 382 4.18 -7.93 -11.87
N LEU A 383 4.51 -6.93 -12.69
CA LEU A 383 5.39 -7.09 -13.84
C LEU A 383 6.83 -7.35 -13.41
N HIS A 384 7.35 -6.52 -12.49
CA HIS A 384 8.67 -6.65 -11.91
C HIS A 384 8.88 -8.06 -11.32
N ASP A 385 7.95 -8.51 -10.48
CA ASP A 385 8.07 -9.81 -9.81
C ASP A 385 7.91 -10.99 -10.78
N SER A 386 7.12 -10.83 -11.85
CA SER A 386 7.07 -11.80 -12.94
C SER A 386 8.41 -11.93 -13.67
N ILE A 387 9.11 -10.83 -13.93
CA ILE A 387 10.45 -10.87 -14.54
C ILE A 387 11.43 -11.56 -13.60
N VAL A 388 11.44 -11.18 -12.32
CA VAL A 388 12.30 -11.81 -11.30
C VAL A 388 12.04 -13.31 -11.20
N ASP A 389 10.78 -13.74 -11.24
CA ASP A 389 10.45 -15.15 -11.16
C ASP A 389 10.88 -15.93 -12.41
N VAL A 390 10.67 -15.40 -13.62
CA VAL A 390 11.14 -16.03 -14.86
C VAL A 390 12.67 -16.09 -14.94
N ASN A 391 13.36 -15.04 -14.49
CA ASN A 391 14.83 -14.95 -14.42
C ASN A 391 15.49 -16.03 -13.53
N LYS A 392 14.73 -16.72 -12.66
CA LYS A 392 15.26 -17.84 -11.86
C LYS A 392 15.53 -19.08 -12.71
N ALA A 393 14.89 -19.21 -13.88
CA ALA A 393 14.96 -20.42 -14.71
C ALA A 393 15.77 -20.24 -15.99
N ILE A 394 15.75 -19.05 -16.61
CA ILE A 394 16.46 -18.79 -17.88
C ILE A 394 17.95 -18.51 -17.65
N SER A 395 18.77 -18.85 -18.64
CA SER A 395 20.23 -18.70 -18.60
C SER A 395 20.67 -17.24 -18.82
N ALA A 396 20.15 -16.59 -19.87
CA ALA A 396 20.35 -15.18 -20.17
C ALA A 396 19.28 -14.33 -19.48
N LYS A 397 19.54 -13.91 -18.25
CA LYS A 397 18.59 -13.12 -17.45
C LYS A 397 18.35 -11.75 -18.06
N VAL A 398 17.10 -11.29 -18.00
CA VAL A 398 16.76 -9.89 -18.25
C VAL A 398 17.30 -9.04 -17.10
N ASP A 399 18.04 -7.98 -17.42
CA ASP A 399 18.64 -7.12 -16.39
C ASP A 399 17.59 -6.30 -15.65
N MET A 400 17.56 -6.49 -14.33
CA MET A 400 16.68 -5.81 -13.36
C MET A 400 17.51 -5.08 -12.29
N SER A 401 18.82 -4.96 -12.45
CA SER A 401 19.71 -4.40 -11.42
C SER A 401 19.47 -2.92 -11.12
N LYS A 402 18.82 -2.20 -12.05
CA LYS A 402 18.47 -0.78 -11.94
C LYS A 402 16.97 -0.53 -11.83
N ALA A 403 16.15 -1.52 -12.15
CA ALA A 403 14.69 -1.39 -12.13
C ALA A 403 14.20 -1.23 -10.69
N TRP A 404 13.41 -0.19 -10.42
CA TRP A 404 12.77 0.01 -9.13
C TRP A 404 11.43 -0.70 -9.03
N ARG A 405 11.17 -1.29 -7.87
CA ARG A 405 9.91 -1.96 -7.55
C ARG A 405 8.99 -1.12 -6.67
N ILE A 406 9.58 -0.41 -5.71
CA ILE A 406 8.88 0.25 -4.60
C ILE A 406 8.84 1.76 -4.85
N ASP A 407 7.75 2.39 -4.43
CA ASP A 407 7.64 3.83 -4.53
C ASP A 407 8.56 4.59 -3.57
N PRO A 408 8.79 5.88 -3.84
CA PRO A 408 9.57 6.70 -2.94
C PRO A 408 8.91 6.88 -1.57
N GLY A 409 9.64 6.52 -0.51
CA GLY A 409 9.39 6.91 0.87
C GLY A 409 7.95 6.76 1.34
N HIS A 410 7.32 7.87 1.71
CA HIS A 410 5.97 7.92 2.29
C HIS A 410 4.86 7.41 1.36
N PHE A 411 5.14 7.24 0.07
CA PHE A 411 4.18 6.75 -0.91
C PHE A 411 4.25 5.24 -1.14
N ALA A 412 5.16 4.55 -0.45
CA ALA A 412 5.39 3.10 -0.58
C ALA A 412 4.29 2.28 0.10
N GLY A 413 3.12 2.23 -0.54
CA GLY A 413 1.92 1.60 0.01
C GLY A 413 2.06 0.11 0.27
N SER A 414 2.89 -0.60 -0.49
CA SER A 414 3.21 -2.02 -0.29
C SER A 414 4.10 -2.33 0.92
N GLU A 415 4.67 -1.33 1.58
CA GLU A 415 5.61 -1.55 2.68
C GLU A 415 4.92 -1.80 4.02
N GLU A 416 5.63 -2.48 4.92
CA GLU A 416 5.13 -2.89 6.25
C GLU A 416 4.50 -1.74 7.04
N ALA A 417 5.02 -0.51 6.87
CA ALA A 417 4.47 0.68 7.52
C ALA A 417 2.97 0.91 7.22
N PHE A 418 2.46 0.41 6.09
CA PHE A 418 1.07 0.56 5.69
C PHE A 418 0.31 -0.76 5.58
N ARG A 419 1.02 -1.90 5.47
CA ARG A 419 0.42 -3.23 5.33
C ARG A 419 0.24 -3.99 6.66
N HIS A 420 0.83 -3.49 7.75
CA HIS A 420 0.81 -4.18 9.04
C HIS A 420 -0.60 -4.52 9.55
N TRP A 421 -1.59 -3.68 9.21
CA TRP A 421 -2.98 -3.82 9.69
C TRP A 421 -3.97 -4.33 8.64
N ASP A 422 -3.48 -4.95 7.56
CA ASP A 422 -4.34 -5.45 6.48
C ASP A 422 -5.31 -6.53 6.99
N GLU A 423 -4.90 -7.36 7.96
CA GLU A 423 -5.74 -8.40 8.54
C GLU A 423 -6.81 -7.83 9.48
N GLU A 424 -6.48 -6.78 10.23
CA GLU A 424 -7.39 -6.06 11.12
C GLU A 424 -8.39 -5.19 10.34
N GLY A 425 -8.00 -4.71 9.15
CA GLY A 425 -8.81 -3.85 8.29
C GLY A 425 -8.87 -2.39 8.73
N GLU A 426 -8.22 -2.02 9.84
CA GLU A 426 -8.10 -0.65 10.33
C GLU A 426 -6.75 -0.41 11.03
N VAL A 427 -6.23 0.80 10.91
CA VAL A 427 -5.05 1.25 11.66
C VAL A 427 -5.51 1.77 13.03
N PRO A 428 -5.09 1.17 14.16
CA PRO A 428 -5.52 1.60 15.48
C PRO A 428 -5.12 3.03 15.81
N ALA A 429 -5.93 3.72 16.62
CA ALA A 429 -5.70 5.11 17.03
C ALA A 429 -4.25 5.42 17.47
N GLY A 430 -3.60 4.53 18.21
CA GLY A 430 -2.21 4.76 18.66
C GLY A 430 -1.16 4.82 17.55
N CYS A 431 -1.51 4.39 16.33
CA CYS A 431 -0.62 4.25 15.17
C CYS A 431 -1.09 5.11 13.98
N ALA A 432 -2.40 5.36 13.88
CA ALA A 432 -3.05 6.00 12.74
C ALA A 432 -2.44 7.35 12.34
N ARG A 433 -1.98 8.16 13.30
CA ARG A 433 -1.34 9.46 13.01
C ARG A 433 -0.24 9.37 11.95
N CYS A 434 0.54 8.29 11.97
CA CYS A 434 1.75 8.15 11.19
C CYS A 434 1.72 6.99 10.19
N HIS A 435 0.64 6.21 10.20
CA HIS A 435 0.50 5.00 9.40
C HIS A 435 -0.82 4.95 8.62
N SER A 436 -1.50 6.09 8.50
CA SER A 436 -2.68 6.26 7.66
C SER A 436 -2.58 7.58 6.88
N SER A 437 -3.33 7.71 5.79
CA SER A 437 -3.36 8.95 5.01
C SER A 437 -4.05 10.10 5.73
N GLU A 438 -4.89 9.80 6.72
CA GLU A 438 -5.77 10.78 7.35
C GLU A 438 -5.33 11.16 8.79
N GLY A 439 -4.67 10.25 9.52
CA GLY A 439 -4.44 10.44 10.94
C GLY A 439 -3.66 11.71 11.33
N LEU A 440 -2.73 12.19 10.48
CA LEU A 440 -1.98 13.42 10.76
C LEU A 440 -2.87 14.67 10.68
N HIS A 441 -3.80 14.73 9.74
CA HIS A 441 -4.71 15.87 9.60
C HIS A 441 -5.72 15.89 10.76
N VAL A 442 -6.23 14.73 11.17
CA VAL A 442 -7.13 14.61 12.34
C VAL A 442 -6.40 15.07 13.59
N TYR A 443 -5.16 14.63 13.77
CA TYR A 443 -4.34 15.06 14.89
C TYR A 443 -4.02 16.57 14.84
N HIS A 444 -3.79 17.15 13.66
CA HIS A 444 -3.57 18.58 13.52
C HIS A 444 -4.78 19.39 13.99
N LYS A 445 -5.98 18.98 13.57
CA LYS A 445 -7.25 19.65 13.86
C LYS A 445 -7.70 19.46 15.31
N ASP A 446 -7.75 18.21 15.77
CA ASP A 446 -8.44 17.82 17.00
C ASP A 446 -7.48 17.48 18.15
N ARG A 447 -6.17 17.38 17.88
CA ARG A 447 -5.14 16.95 18.84
C ARG A 447 -5.41 15.56 19.45
N ALA A 448 -6.21 14.77 18.76
CA ALA A 448 -6.57 13.41 19.11
C ALA A 448 -6.04 12.46 18.03
N ASN A 449 -5.75 11.21 18.42
CA ASN A 449 -5.60 10.14 17.45
C ASN A 449 -6.85 9.27 17.52
N VAL A 450 -7.36 8.88 16.36
CA VAL A 450 -8.50 7.98 16.20
C VAL A 450 -8.09 6.86 15.24
N SER A 451 -8.79 5.72 15.28
CA SER A 451 -8.55 4.66 14.31
C SER A 451 -8.91 5.15 12.91
N GLU A 452 -8.15 4.72 11.91
CA GLU A 452 -8.30 5.15 10.52
C GLU A 452 -8.31 3.93 9.58
N GLU A 453 -8.85 4.11 8.38
CA GLU A 453 -8.77 3.08 7.35
C GLU A 453 -7.31 2.81 6.93
N VAL A 454 -7.06 1.58 6.52
CA VAL A 454 -5.76 1.18 5.94
C VAL A 454 -5.55 1.92 4.60
N SER A 455 -4.50 2.74 4.53
CA SER A 455 -4.18 3.55 3.34
C SER A 455 -3.05 2.95 2.51
N ASN A 456 -3.03 3.26 1.21
CA ASN A 456 -1.95 2.84 0.31
C ASN A 456 -0.80 3.86 0.28
N GLY A 457 -0.13 4.02 1.42
CA GLY A 457 0.81 5.12 1.65
C GLY A 457 0.12 6.41 2.10
N PHE A 458 0.89 7.51 2.17
CA PHE A 458 0.35 8.85 2.39
C PHE A 458 -0.22 9.47 1.11
N LYS A 459 -1.20 10.35 1.29
CA LYS A 459 -1.72 11.22 0.23
C LYS A 459 -1.01 12.57 0.29
N CYS A 460 -1.11 13.35 -0.79
CA CYS A 460 -0.65 14.75 -0.77
C CYS A 460 -1.31 15.54 0.37
N THR A 461 -2.61 15.30 0.61
CA THR A 461 -3.41 15.92 1.67
C THR A 461 -3.04 15.49 3.08
N THR A 462 -2.19 14.46 3.26
CA THR A 462 -1.68 14.07 4.58
C THR A 462 -0.81 15.19 5.17
N CYS A 463 -0.02 15.85 4.33
CA CYS A 463 0.90 16.91 4.74
C CYS A 463 0.45 18.30 4.26
N HIS A 464 -0.20 18.37 3.10
CA HIS A 464 -0.67 19.62 2.50
C HIS A 464 -2.12 19.92 2.88
N ALA A 465 -2.36 21.14 3.37
CA ALA A 465 -3.68 21.64 3.75
C ALA A 465 -4.54 22.00 2.53
N SER A 466 -3.93 22.19 1.35
CA SER A 466 -4.62 22.46 0.08
C SER A 466 -3.75 22.03 -1.09
N LEU A 467 -4.38 21.55 -2.17
CA LEU A 467 -3.75 21.11 -3.40
C LEU A 467 -4.04 22.13 -4.51
N GLY A 468 -3.24 23.19 -4.55
CA GLY A 468 -3.39 24.31 -5.49
C GLY A 468 -2.63 25.55 -5.02
N GLY A 469 -2.19 26.38 -5.97
CA GLY A 469 -1.40 27.58 -5.67
C GLY A 469 -0.06 27.24 -5.02
N ASP A 470 0.14 27.70 -3.78
CA ASP A 470 1.40 27.60 -3.04
C ASP A 470 1.62 26.29 -2.27
N TRP A 471 0.69 25.32 -2.37
CA TRP A 471 0.76 24.02 -1.69
C TRP A 471 1.03 24.12 -0.17
N PRO A 472 0.20 24.86 0.59
CA PRO A 472 0.44 25.07 2.01
C PRO A 472 0.43 23.75 2.78
N ARG A 473 1.30 23.65 3.79
CA ARG A 473 1.40 22.50 4.70
C ARG A 473 0.67 22.76 6.00
N TYR A 474 0.27 21.69 6.70
CA TYR A 474 -0.23 21.84 8.07
C TYR A 474 0.87 22.38 8.98
N ALA A 475 0.62 23.51 9.62
CA ALA A 475 1.60 24.15 10.49
C ALA A 475 1.54 23.61 11.91
N PHE A 476 2.69 23.24 12.47
CA PHE A 476 2.84 22.90 13.88
C PHE A 476 3.81 23.87 14.53
N ASP A 477 3.44 24.41 15.70
CA ASP A 477 4.33 25.30 16.46
C ASP A 477 5.47 24.54 17.16
N ASN A 478 5.22 23.29 17.54
CA ASN A 478 6.13 22.41 18.26
C ASN A 478 5.64 20.95 18.22
N ALA A 479 6.45 20.05 18.78
CA ALA A 479 6.09 18.67 19.06
C ALA A 479 6.32 18.33 20.54
N THR A 480 5.42 17.54 21.13
CA THR A 480 5.57 17.03 22.50
C THR A 480 6.07 15.59 22.46
N PHE A 481 7.29 15.40 22.93
CA PHE A 481 7.97 14.11 22.93
C PHE A 481 7.45 13.20 24.05
N PRO A 482 7.64 11.88 23.96
CA PRO A 482 7.19 10.94 24.99
C PRO A 482 7.75 11.21 26.41
N SER A 483 8.84 11.96 26.54
CA SER A 483 9.38 12.41 27.84
C SER A 483 8.53 13.51 28.50
N GLY A 484 7.66 14.16 27.73
CA GLY A 484 6.95 15.39 28.08
C GLY A 484 7.71 16.67 27.69
N ALA A 485 8.92 16.55 27.15
CA ALA A 485 9.65 17.69 26.61
C ALA A 485 8.95 18.22 25.34
N VAL A 486 9.01 19.54 25.14
CA VAL A 486 8.47 20.22 23.97
C VAL A 486 9.63 20.78 23.17
N ALA A 487 9.72 20.39 21.89
CA ALA A 487 10.79 20.86 21.00
C ALA A 487 10.22 21.49 19.72
N THR A 488 11.00 22.37 19.11
CA THR A 488 10.59 23.14 17.93
C THR A 488 11.81 23.59 17.13
N PHE A 489 11.62 23.72 15.81
CA PHE A 489 12.54 24.41 14.89
C PHE A 489 12.24 25.90 14.76
N GLY A 490 11.28 26.41 15.54
CA GLY A 490 10.70 27.74 15.39
C GLY A 490 9.20 27.62 15.13
N LYS A 491 8.46 28.66 15.54
CA LYS A 491 7.00 28.67 15.41
C LYS A 491 6.59 28.54 13.94
N GLY A 492 5.72 27.57 13.63
CA GLY A 492 5.22 27.32 12.28
C GLY A 492 6.25 26.78 11.28
N ALA A 493 7.46 26.41 11.72
CA ALA A 493 8.47 25.85 10.84
C ALA A 493 8.04 24.47 10.30
N ASP A 494 8.18 24.24 9.00
CA ASP A 494 7.76 23.00 8.33
C ASP A 494 8.29 21.70 8.99
N PRO A 495 9.56 21.62 9.44
CA PRO A 495 10.09 20.39 10.05
C PRO A 495 9.35 19.99 11.35
N ASN A 496 8.60 20.89 12.00
CA ASN A 496 7.76 20.53 13.15
C ASN A 496 6.64 19.55 12.78
N LEU A 497 6.21 19.53 11.51
CA LEU A 497 5.26 18.53 11.00
C LEU A 497 5.87 17.13 11.04
N CYS A 498 7.13 16.98 10.61
CA CYS A 498 7.85 15.70 10.62
C CYS A 498 8.00 15.16 12.05
N LEU A 499 8.25 16.04 13.03
CA LEU A 499 8.37 15.66 14.43
C LEU A 499 7.10 15.01 15.01
N GLN A 500 5.92 15.26 14.44
CA GLN A 500 4.68 14.66 14.96
C GLN A 500 4.68 13.12 14.83
N CYS A 501 5.53 12.59 13.95
CA CYS A 501 5.73 11.15 13.73
C CYS A 501 7.13 10.66 14.10
N HIS A 502 8.18 11.43 13.80
CA HIS A 502 9.57 11.03 14.02
C HIS A 502 10.13 11.35 15.42
N GLN A 503 9.25 11.49 16.42
CA GLN A 503 9.61 11.74 17.83
C GLN A 503 9.79 10.47 18.67
N GLY A 504 9.48 9.29 18.12
CA GLY A 504 9.41 8.03 18.86
C GLY A 504 8.15 7.88 19.71
N ARG A 505 7.97 6.69 20.30
CA ARG A 505 6.81 6.31 21.13
C ARG A 505 7.14 6.13 22.61
N SER A 506 8.43 6.08 22.96
CA SER A 506 8.93 5.98 24.34
C SER A 506 10.06 6.99 24.55
N SER A 507 10.61 7.05 25.76
CA SER A 507 11.76 7.90 26.08
C SER A 507 12.62 7.27 27.18
N GLY A 508 13.79 7.84 27.45
CA GLY A 508 14.59 7.47 28.64
C GLY A 508 13.79 7.59 29.94
N LYS A 509 12.87 8.56 30.02
CA LYS A 509 11.96 8.72 31.17
C LYS A 509 11.01 7.53 31.34
N SER A 510 10.54 6.92 30.25
CA SER A 510 9.73 5.70 30.29
C SER A 510 10.51 4.55 30.95
N VAL A 511 11.80 4.43 30.62
CA VAL A 511 12.71 3.45 31.24
C VAL A 511 12.93 3.76 32.73
N VAL A 512 13.24 5.01 33.08
CA VAL A 512 13.42 5.46 34.48
C VAL A 512 12.18 5.13 35.32
N GLN A 513 10.98 5.39 34.80
CA GLN A 513 9.73 5.08 35.48
C GLN A 513 9.53 3.57 35.68
N ALA A 514 9.82 2.76 34.66
CA ALA A 514 9.63 1.31 34.73
C ALA A 514 10.53 0.63 35.77
N ILE A 515 11.73 1.17 35.99
CA ILE A 515 12.73 0.60 36.90
C ILE A 515 12.78 1.25 38.28
N ALA A 516 12.00 2.29 38.52
CA ALA A 516 12.03 3.03 39.77
C ALA A 516 11.79 2.11 40.99
N GLY A 517 12.65 2.24 42.00
CA GLY A 517 12.56 1.45 43.23
C GLY A 517 12.89 -0.03 43.09
N LYS A 518 13.55 -0.45 41.99
CA LYS A 518 13.97 -1.84 41.75
C LYS A 518 15.48 -1.98 41.87
N GLU A 519 15.92 -3.10 42.43
CA GLU A 519 17.33 -3.48 42.49
C GLU A 519 17.86 -3.76 41.08
N LEU A 520 19.02 -3.17 40.74
CA LEU A 520 19.52 -3.12 39.36
C LEU A 520 19.72 -4.49 38.72
N ASP A 521 20.06 -5.46 39.55
CA ASP A 521 20.57 -6.77 39.16
C ASP A 521 19.65 -7.91 39.54
N THR A 522 18.41 -7.58 39.94
CA THR A 522 17.40 -8.58 40.32
C THR A 522 16.34 -8.69 39.24
N VAL A 523 16.07 -9.93 38.82
CA VAL A 523 15.00 -10.22 37.86
C VAL A 523 13.67 -9.75 38.41
N THR A 524 12.94 -9.00 37.60
CA THR A 524 11.62 -8.50 37.97
C THR A 524 10.59 -8.94 36.94
N THR A 525 9.60 -9.72 37.38
CA THR A 525 8.54 -10.26 36.50
C THR A 525 7.61 -9.20 35.91
N THR A 526 7.61 -7.97 36.44
CA THR A 526 6.80 -6.85 35.94
C THR A 526 7.50 -6.04 34.84
N LEU A 527 8.80 -6.27 34.60
CA LEU A 527 9.53 -5.56 33.55
C LEU A 527 9.24 -6.21 32.20
N ARG A 528 9.08 -5.34 31.21
CA ARG A 528 8.92 -5.70 29.79
C ARG A 528 9.77 -4.75 28.98
N PHE A 529 10.20 -5.21 27.82
CA PHE A 529 10.97 -4.37 26.92
C PHE A 529 10.18 -3.12 26.53
N ILE A 530 10.86 -1.97 26.53
CA ILE A 530 10.31 -0.67 26.14
C ILE A 530 10.88 -0.32 24.78
N ASN A 531 10.02 -0.05 23.80
CA ASN A 531 10.45 0.23 22.43
C ASN A 531 10.31 1.73 22.13
N ILE A 532 11.41 2.39 21.73
CA ILE A 532 11.40 3.77 21.23
C ILE A 532 10.59 3.92 19.94
N HIS A 533 10.42 2.83 19.18
CA HIS A 533 9.86 2.76 17.83
C HIS A 533 10.82 3.29 16.75
N TYR A 534 10.56 2.93 15.49
CA TYR A 534 11.47 3.13 14.36
C TYR A 534 11.62 4.60 13.98
N PHE A 535 12.80 4.97 13.47
CA PHE A 535 13.08 6.28 12.87
C PHE A 535 12.72 7.47 13.79
N ALA A 536 13.08 7.35 15.08
CA ALA A 536 12.96 8.42 16.07
C ALA A 536 14.03 9.52 15.89
N ALA A 537 14.30 9.92 14.64
CA ALA A 537 15.36 10.84 14.26
C ALA A 537 15.24 12.20 14.98
N GLY A 538 14.01 12.67 15.23
CA GLY A 538 13.78 13.88 16.02
C GLY A 538 14.29 13.74 17.46
N ALA A 539 14.09 12.57 18.08
CA ALA A 539 14.57 12.33 19.44
C ALA A 539 16.10 12.30 19.50
N THR A 540 16.75 11.77 18.45
CA THR A 540 18.21 11.75 18.35
C THR A 540 18.76 13.15 18.12
N LEU A 541 18.21 13.87 17.15
CA LEU A 541 18.65 15.21 16.77
C LEU A 541 18.60 16.17 17.96
N PHE A 542 17.51 16.16 18.74
CA PHE A 542 17.36 17.01 19.93
C PHE A 542 18.09 16.47 21.17
N GLY A 543 18.51 15.20 21.17
CA GLY A 543 19.35 14.62 22.22
C GLY A 543 18.75 14.77 23.62
N SER A 544 19.58 15.27 24.55
CA SER A 544 19.21 15.48 25.95
C SER A 544 18.12 16.53 26.17
N ASP A 545 17.86 17.40 25.19
CA ASP A 545 16.77 18.39 25.29
C ASP A 545 15.38 17.73 25.31
N VAL A 546 15.28 16.50 24.79
CA VAL A 546 14.03 15.72 24.76
C VAL A 546 14.14 14.35 25.45
N ASN A 547 15.32 13.97 25.94
CA ASN A 547 15.59 12.73 26.66
C ASN A 547 15.08 11.47 25.93
N GLY A 548 15.34 11.36 24.63
CA GLY A 548 14.98 10.20 23.82
C GLY A 548 15.63 8.91 24.32
N LEU A 549 16.94 8.95 24.56
CA LEU A 549 17.73 7.85 25.12
C LEU A 549 17.68 7.83 26.65
N TYR A 550 18.03 6.69 27.25
CA TYR A 550 18.23 6.60 28.69
C TYR A 550 19.56 7.27 29.07
N GLU A 551 19.49 8.20 30.01
CA GLU A 551 20.62 9.00 30.49
C GLU A 551 20.97 8.61 31.93
N TYR A 552 22.25 8.37 32.22
CA TYR A 552 22.70 7.94 33.53
C TYR A 552 22.81 9.12 34.51
N ALA A 553 22.42 8.88 35.76
CA ALA A 553 22.45 9.89 36.80
C ALA A 553 23.88 10.44 37.04
N GLY A 554 24.00 11.75 37.22
CA GLY A 554 25.28 12.42 37.45
C GLY A 554 26.16 12.57 36.21
N LYS A 555 25.68 12.16 35.03
CA LYS A 555 26.33 12.39 33.74
C LYS A 555 25.69 13.58 33.02
N THR A 556 26.45 14.20 32.12
CA THR A 556 25.97 15.26 31.23
C THR A 556 25.97 14.74 29.81
N TYR A 557 24.91 15.07 29.07
CA TYR A 557 24.70 14.64 27.70
C TYR A 557 24.50 15.83 26.77
N LYS A 558 24.82 15.65 25.48
CA LYS A 558 24.58 16.67 24.46
C LYS A 558 23.08 16.85 24.23
N GLY A 559 22.64 18.11 24.23
CA GLY A 559 21.31 18.53 23.75
C GLY A 559 21.22 18.49 22.22
N ARG A 560 20.39 19.37 21.65
CA ARG A 560 20.19 19.42 20.20
C ARG A 560 21.52 19.59 19.46
N PHE A 561 21.72 18.74 18.45
CA PHE A 561 22.79 18.92 17.50
C PHE A 561 22.45 20.08 16.56
N MET A 562 23.30 21.11 16.60
CA MET A 562 23.24 22.26 15.71
C MET A 562 24.29 22.06 14.62
N HIS A 563 23.81 21.88 13.39
CA HIS A 563 24.67 21.93 12.21
C HIS A 563 24.82 23.38 11.73
N VAL A 564 25.60 23.63 10.67
CA VAL A 564 25.67 24.95 10.05
C VAL A 564 24.30 25.38 9.51
N GLY A 565 24.02 26.68 9.53
CA GLY A 565 22.67 27.26 9.41
C GLY A 565 21.77 26.93 8.21
N PRO A 566 22.24 26.39 7.06
CA PRO A 566 21.36 25.84 6.02
C PRO A 566 21.20 24.31 6.04
N PHE A 567 21.56 23.65 7.14
CA PHE A 567 21.59 22.18 7.28
C PHE A 567 21.18 21.70 8.68
N ASP A 568 20.39 22.49 9.41
CA ASP A 568 20.07 22.24 10.82
C ASP A 568 18.64 21.73 11.06
N THR A 569 17.88 21.51 9.97
CA THR A 569 16.53 20.95 9.95
C THR A 569 16.38 19.69 9.11
N CYS A 570 15.27 18.97 9.29
CA CYS A 570 14.98 17.74 8.53
C CYS A 570 14.90 17.98 7.03
N THR A 571 14.23 19.05 6.58
CA THR A 571 13.93 19.30 5.15
C THR A 571 15.10 19.89 4.36
N GLU A 572 16.10 20.41 5.06
CA GLU A 572 17.35 20.86 4.46
C GLU A 572 18.23 19.67 4.06
N CYS A 573 18.24 18.61 4.86
CA CYS A 573 19.03 17.40 4.58
C CYS A 573 18.26 16.32 3.80
N HIS A 574 16.94 16.20 4.01
CA HIS A 574 16.11 15.13 3.43
C HIS A 574 15.11 15.64 2.40
N ASN A 575 14.89 14.83 1.37
CA ASN A 575 13.78 15.02 0.45
C ASN A 575 12.48 14.57 1.17
N THR A 576 11.53 15.48 1.33
CA THR A 576 10.28 15.24 2.08
C THR A 576 9.41 14.14 1.50
N HIS A 577 9.50 13.92 0.19
CA HIS A 577 8.69 12.96 -0.54
C HIS A 577 9.38 11.60 -0.65
N LYS A 578 10.67 11.60 -1.01
CA LYS A 578 11.44 10.37 -1.23
C LYS A 578 11.95 9.73 0.07
N LEU A 579 12.04 10.49 1.16
CA LEU A 579 12.71 10.12 2.41
C LEU A 579 14.21 9.82 2.27
N GLU A 580 14.82 10.30 1.18
CA GLU A 580 16.25 10.14 0.91
C GLU A 580 17.03 11.39 1.34
N VAL A 581 18.30 11.21 1.69
CA VAL A 581 19.21 12.33 1.91
C VAL A 581 19.54 12.96 0.55
N ARG A 582 19.49 14.28 0.47
CA ARG A 582 19.59 15.08 -0.76
C ARG A 582 21.04 15.24 -1.26
N VAL A 583 21.85 14.18 -1.19
CA VAL A 583 23.26 14.25 -1.58
C VAL A 583 23.36 14.53 -3.09
N GLY A 584 23.98 15.65 -3.45
CA GLY A 584 24.15 16.06 -4.85
C GLY A 584 23.02 16.93 -5.40
N ASP A 585 21.99 17.24 -4.61
CA ASP A 585 20.97 18.20 -5.00
C ASP A 585 21.59 19.59 -5.25
N PRO A 586 21.13 20.33 -6.27
CA PRO A 586 21.56 21.71 -6.49
C PRO A 586 21.36 22.57 -5.22
N GLY A 587 22.45 23.14 -4.70
CA GLY A 587 22.45 23.93 -3.47
C GLY A 587 22.75 23.15 -2.19
N LEU A 588 22.80 21.82 -2.22
CA LEU A 588 23.17 20.98 -1.10
C LEU A 588 24.48 20.22 -1.38
N ASN A 589 25.61 20.81 -0.96
CA ASN A 589 26.92 20.22 -1.20
C ASN A 589 27.62 19.80 0.10
N CYS A 590 27.25 18.63 0.62
CA CYS A 590 27.90 18.01 1.78
C CYS A 590 29.41 17.87 1.56
N SER A 591 29.83 17.53 0.34
CA SER A 591 31.25 17.29 -0.01
C SER A 591 32.15 18.53 0.13
N SER A 592 31.57 19.74 0.18
CA SER A 592 32.32 20.97 0.43
C SER A 592 32.92 21.05 1.84
N CYS A 593 32.25 20.46 2.83
CA CYS A 593 32.73 20.41 4.21
C CYS A 593 33.16 19.00 4.63
N HIS A 594 32.56 17.98 4.03
CA HIS A 594 32.82 16.57 4.29
C HIS A 594 33.28 15.88 2.99
N PRO A 595 34.58 15.92 2.62
CA PRO A 595 35.06 15.48 1.30
C PRO A 595 34.64 14.05 0.88
N VAL A 596 34.37 13.17 1.85
CA VAL A 596 33.90 11.80 1.63
C VAL A 596 32.43 11.71 1.20
N ALA A 597 31.61 12.71 1.52
CA ALA A 597 30.15 12.72 1.32
C ALA A 597 29.75 12.99 -0.14
N THR A 598 30.18 12.13 -1.06
CA THR A 598 29.92 12.23 -2.51
C THR A 598 28.68 11.46 -2.97
N SER A 599 28.16 10.56 -2.13
CA SER A 599 26.90 9.83 -2.35
C SER A 599 26.24 9.51 -1.00
N VAL A 600 24.98 9.05 -1.02
CA VAL A 600 24.25 8.65 0.19
C VAL A 600 24.98 7.53 0.93
N GLU A 601 25.51 6.55 0.21
CA GLU A 601 26.25 5.41 0.76
C GLU A 601 27.53 5.85 1.48
N LYS A 602 28.09 7.00 1.06
CA LYS A 602 29.32 7.55 1.64
C LYS A 602 29.11 8.46 2.84
N LEU A 603 27.86 8.74 3.22
CA LEU A 603 27.58 9.52 4.43
C LEU A 603 28.07 8.84 5.71
N VAL A 604 28.09 7.50 5.75
CA VAL A 604 28.58 6.74 6.91
C VAL A 604 30.06 6.98 7.22
N ASP A 605 30.83 7.43 6.21
CA ASP A 605 32.25 7.73 6.33
C ASP A 605 32.51 9.15 6.90
N ILE A 606 31.45 9.95 7.14
CA ILE A 606 31.59 11.32 7.63
C ILE A 606 32.25 11.37 9.01
N ARG A 607 33.31 12.19 9.10
CA ARG A 607 34.02 12.56 10.32
C ARG A 607 34.58 13.98 10.18
N MET A 608 34.56 14.77 11.25
CA MET A 608 35.20 16.09 11.33
C MET A 608 36.29 16.10 12.42
N GLY A 609 37.24 15.16 12.30
CA GLY A 609 38.26 14.89 13.32
C GLY A 609 37.66 14.34 14.63
N GLY A 610 38.52 14.18 15.64
CA GLY A 610 38.14 13.67 16.95
C GLY A 610 38.96 12.44 17.37
N PRO A 611 38.98 12.12 18.67
CA PRO A 611 39.69 10.96 19.20
C PRO A 611 39.02 9.67 18.76
N ASP A 612 39.72 8.55 18.95
CA ASP A 612 39.16 7.21 18.90
C ASP A 612 38.10 7.08 20.02
N TYR A 613 36.82 6.97 19.64
CA TYR A 613 35.72 6.93 20.60
C TYR A 613 35.46 5.50 21.07
N ASP A 614 35.56 4.52 20.18
CA ASP A 614 35.28 3.12 20.47
C ASP A 614 36.50 2.34 21.01
N GLY A 615 37.70 2.91 20.94
CA GLY A 615 38.94 2.36 21.48
C GLY A 615 39.54 1.20 20.67
N ASP A 616 39.25 1.09 19.37
CA ASP A 616 39.82 0.06 18.48
C ASP A 616 41.15 0.47 17.81
N GLY A 617 41.60 1.71 18.03
CA GLY A 617 42.81 2.31 17.47
C GLY A 617 42.60 3.03 16.14
N ASN A 618 41.39 3.05 15.58
CA ASN A 618 41.08 3.65 14.29
C ASN A 618 40.46 5.05 14.43
N THR A 619 41.31 6.07 14.25
CA THR A 619 40.87 7.47 14.30
C THR A 619 40.39 8.03 12.96
N THR A 620 40.35 7.21 11.90
CA THR A 620 40.03 7.67 10.55
C THR A 620 38.68 7.20 10.04
N GLU A 621 38.03 6.22 10.69
CA GLU A 621 36.67 5.83 10.32
C GLU A 621 35.60 6.88 10.64
N GLY A 622 34.49 6.79 9.90
CA GLY A 622 33.33 7.65 10.13
C GLY A 622 32.69 7.41 11.49
N ILE A 623 31.93 8.40 11.96
CA ILE A 623 31.21 8.31 13.26
C ILE A 623 30.23 7.11 13.29
N ALA A 624 29.72 6.68 12.13
CA ALA A 624 28.88 5.49 12.03
C ALA A 624 29.62 4.20 12.40
N GLY A 625 30.92 4.12 12.08
CA GLY A 625 31.77 2.99 12.42
C GLY A 625 32.00 2.89 13.93
N GLU A 626 32.39 4.00 14.55
CA GLU A 626 32.55 4.14 16.01
C GLU A 626 31.28 3.68 16.76
N ILE A 627 30.11 4.16 16.34
CA ILE A 627 28.82 3.78 16.92
C ILE A 627 28.54 2.28 16.76
N ARG A 628 28.84 1.70 15.59
CA ARG A 628 28.62 0.28 15.30
C ARG A 628 29.47 -0.59 16.21
N THR A 629 30.78 -0.33 16.29
CA THR A 629 31.69 -1.09 17.15
C THR A 629 31.26 -1.01 18.62
N MET A 630 30.88 0.18 19.11
CA MET A 630 30.37 0.33 20.47
C MET A 630 29.05 -0.42 20.70
N ALA A 631 28.14 -0.42 19.73
CA ALA A 631 26.88 -1.16 19.81
C ALA A 631 27.10 -2.68 19.83
N ASP A 632 28.05 -3.19 19.03
CA ASP A 632 28.41 -4.61 19.01
C ASP A 632 29.06 -5.05 20.33
N ARG A 633 29.93 -4.20 20.90
CA ARG A 633 30.48 -4.40 22.25
C ARG A 633 29.36 -4.39 23.30
N LEU A 634 28.37 -3.51 23.17
CA LEU A 634 27.24 -3.43 24.10
C LEU A 634 26.37 -4.69 24.05
N LEU A 635 26.03 -5.20 22.86
CA LEU A 635 25.29 -6.45 22.72
C LEU A 635 26.05 -7.61 23.35
N THR A 636 27.35 -7.71 23.09
CA THR A 636 28.23 -8.73 23.69
C THR A 636 28.25 -8.63 25.21
N ALA A 637 28.36 -7.40 25.75
CA ALA A 637 28.35 -7.17 27.19
C ALA A 637 26.98 -7.51 27.83
N MET A 638 25.87 -7.23 27.14
CA MET A 638 24.54 -7.61 27.58
C MET A 638 24.39 -9.13 27.67
N GLN A 639 24.91 -9.85 26.67
CA GLN A 639 24.92 -11.32 26.64
C GLN A 639 25.77 -11.89 27.78
N ALA A 640 27.00 -11.40 27.95
CA ALA A 640 27.86 -11.81 29.05
C ALA A 640 27.26 -11.51 30.44
N TYR A 641 26.60 -10.37 30.59
CA TYR A 641 25.88 -10.02 31.82
C TYR A 641 24.75 -11.01 32.11
N ALA A 642 23.96 -11.37 31.09
CA ALA A 642 22.86 -12.32 31.22
C ALA A 642 23.38 -13.71 31.62
N ASP A 643 24.43 -14.20 30.94
CA ASP A 643 25.01 -15.52 31.19
C ASP A 643 25.65 -15.63 32.59
N ALA A 644 26.22 -14.54 33.10
CA ALA A 644 26.89 -14.51 34.39
C ALA A 644 25.95 -14.37 35.60
N ARG A 645 24.65 -14.12 35.39
CA ARG A 645 23.72 -13.76 36.47
C ARG A 645 22.69 -14.87 36.72
N GLU A 646 22.64 -15.34 37.95
CA GLU A 646 21.66 -16.35 38.36
C GLU A 646 20.21 -15.88 38.13
N GLY A 647 19.40 -16.75 37.52
CA GLY A 647 17.99 -16.48 37.23
C GLY A 647 17.74 -15.61 36.00
N VAL A 648 18.79 -15.14 35.32
CA VAL A 648 18.70 -14.38 34.06
C VAL A 648 18.92 -15.36 32.89
N ASP A 649 18.01 -15.39 31.93
CA ASP A 649 18.17 -16.24 30.75
C ASP A 649 19.15 -15.57 29.75
N PRO A 650 19.83 -16.35 28.89
CA PRO A 650 20.62 -15.79 27.80
C PRO A 650 19.75 -14.89 26.90
N ILE A 651 20.29 -13.74 26.47
CA ILE A 651 19.55 -12.75 25.67
C ILE A 651 19.99 -12.75 24.20
N VAL A 652 19.02 -12.72 23.30
CA VAL A 652 19.22 -12.70 21.85
C VAL A 652 18.43 -11.55 21.24
N TYR A 653 19.08 -10.72 20.43
CA TYR A 653 18.40 -9.67 19.66
C TYR A 653 18.09 -10.14 18.24
N ASN A 654 16.88 -9.88 17.77
CA ASN A 654 16.45 -10.08 16.39
C ASN A 654 15.75 -8.81 15.88
N PRO A 655 16.35 -8.05 14.95
CA PRO A 655 15.77 -6.80 14.47
C PRO A 655 14.46 -7.00 13.69
N ASN A 656 14.21 -8.21 13.17
CA ASN A 656 13.13 -8.55 12.23
C ASN A 656 11.96 -9.29 12.90
N SER A 657 11.98 -9.46 14.23
CA SER A 657 10.92 -10.20 14.92
C SER A 657 10.57 -9.52 16.22
N TYR A 658 9.30 -9.12 16.39
CA TYR A 658 8.78 -8.63 17.67
C TYR A 658 8.68 -9.79 18.68
N PRO A 659 9.09 -9.63 19.96
CA PRO A 659 9.41 -8.38 20.68
C PRO A 659 10.89 -7.96 20.65
N TYR A 660 11.63 -8.36 19.63
CA TYR A 660 13.04 -8.06 19.34
C TYR A 660 14.07 -8.71 20.25
N PHE A 661 13.73 -8.93 21.52
CA PHE A 661 14.58 -9.67 22.44
C PHE A 661 13.94 -11.01 22.79
N PHE A 662 14.74 -12.06 22.67
CA PHE A 662 14.37 -13.45 22.89
C PHE A 662 15.36 -14.12 23.83
N ASN A 663 14.97 -15.24 24.43
CA ASN A 663 15.94 -16.15 25.03
C ASN A 663 16.52 -17.14 24.01
N ASP A 664 17.50 -17.94 24.45
CA ASP A 664 18.13 -19.01 23.67
C ASP A 664 17.16 -20.05 23.07
N LYS A 665 15.96 -20.17 23.64
CA LYS A 665 14.86 -21.03 23.16
C LYS A 665 13.97 -20.36 22.10
N GLY A 666 14.24 -19.10 21.75
CA GLY A 666 13.44 -18.33 20.80
C GLY A 666 12.09 -17.86 21.35
N THR A 667 11.90 -17.88 22.68
CA THR A 667 10.72 -17.28 23.33
C THR A 667 11.00 -15.83 23.70
N GLY A 668 9.97 -14.97 23.71
CA GLY A 668 10.15 -13.55 24.05
C GLY A 668 10.81 -13.39 25.42
N TYR A 669 11.79 -12.49 25.51
CA TYR A 669 12.63 -12.35 26.70
C TYR A 669 11.83 -11.86 27.92
N ALA A 670 11.96 -12.57 29.06
CA ALA A 670 11.11 -12.36 30.23
C ALA A 670 11.88 -12.15 31.55
N THR A 671 13.18 -12.45 31.61
CA THR A 671 14.01 -12.38 32.82
C THR A 671 14.73 -11.03 32.95
N TRP A 672 14.00 -9.94 32.70
CA TRP A 672 14.54 -8.58 32.72
C TRP A 672 15.01 -8.15 34.13
N THR A 673 16.28 -7.74 34.24
CA THR A 673 16.75 -6.87 35.32
C THR A 673 16.64 -5.41 34.90
N PRO A 674 16.51 -4.44 35.83
CA PRO A 674 16.58 -3.03 35.48
C PRO A 674 17.83 -2.63 34.68
N ARG A 675 19.01 -3.20 35.00
CA ARG A 675 20.26 -2.95 34.28
C ARG A 675 20.15 -3.40 32.83
N LEU A 676 19.68 -4.62 32.60
CA LEU A 676 19.54 -5.18 31.26
C LEU A 676 18.46 -4.45 30.43
N LEU A 677 17.39 -3.97 31.06
CA LEU A 677 16.36 -3.18 30.37
C LEU A 677 16.92 -1.83 29.87
N ARG A 678 17.75 -1.14 30.66
CA ARG A 678 18.39 0.13 30.26
C ARG A 678 19.30 -0.07 29.06
N THR A 679 20.18 -1.06 29.11
CA THR A 679 21.16 -1.33 28.06
C THR A 679 20.49 -1.86 26.80
N ALA A 680 19.46 -2.71 26.92
CA ALA A 680 18.66 -3.15 25.78
C ALA A 680 17.89 -2.00 25.10
N TYR A 681 17.38 -1.05 25.88
CA TYR A 681 16.73 0.15 25.33
C TYR A 681 17.72 0.99 24.52
N ILE A 682 18.91 1.25 25.07
CA ILE A 682 19.98 2.00 24.37
C ILE A 682 20.41 1.26 23.11
N TYR A 683 20.67 -0.05 23.21
CA TYR A 683 21.09 -0.86 22.07
C TYR A 683 20.05 -0.82 20.95
N GLN A 684 18.77 -1.09 21.25
CA GLN A 684 17.74 -1.04 20.22
C GLN A 684 17.59 0.36 19.63
N TYR A 685 17.64 1.41 20.45
CA TYR A 685 17.54 2.78 19.95
C TYR A 685 18.55 3.05 18.83
N VAL A 686 19.81 2.65 19.03
CA VAL A 686 20.87 2.81 18.02
C VAL A 686 20.57 2.01 16.76
N GLN A 687 20.01 0.80 16.88
CA GLN A 687 19.61 -0.01 15.73
C GLN A 687 18.41 0.55 14.95
N LYS A 688 17.60 1.43 15.55
CA LYS A 688 16.34 1.93 14.98
C LYS A 688 16.43 3.36 14.46
N ASP A 689 17.58 4.01 14.60
CA ASP A 689 17.93 5.28 13.92
C ASP A 689 19.20 5.10 13.07
N PRO A 690 19.08 4.63 11.80
CA PRO A 690 20.23 4.39 10.94
C PRO A 690 21.01 5.67 10.59
N GLY A 691 20.38 6.85 10.72
CA GLY A 691 21.02 8.16 10.53
C GLY A 691 21.65 8.73 11.80
N GLY A 692 21.66 7.99 12.92
CA GLY A 692 22.03 8.52 14.23
C GLY A 692 23.44 9.15 14.29
N PHE A 693 24.36 8.65 13.47
CA PHE A 693 25.71 9.22 13.33
C PHE A 693 25.71 10.66 12.82
N ALA A 694 24.77 11.02 11.95
CA ALA A 694 24.60 12.35 11.39
C ALA A 694 23.62 13.21 12.21
N HIS A 695 22.58 12.59 12.78
CA HIS A 695 21.59 13.31 13.58
C HIS A 695 22.20 13.87 14.88
N ASN A 696 22.91 13.04 15.65
CA ASN A 696 23.60 13.45 16.90
C ASN A 696 24.60 12.37 17.37
N GLY A 697 25.58 12.03 16.54
CA GLY A 697 26.46 10.88 16.80
C GLY A 697 27.20 10.95 18.15
N LYS A 698 27.59 12.15 18.60
CA LYS A 698 28.24 12.32 19.91
C LYS A 698 27.32 12.02 21.09
N TYR A 699 26.04 12.37 21.01
CA TYR A 699 25.05 11.99 22.03
C TYR A 699 24.91 10.47 22.12
N ILE A 700 24.85 9.78 20.97
CA ILE A 700 24.80 8.32 20.90
C ILE A 700 26.05 7.69 21.53
N ILE A 701 27.24 8.18 21.18
CA ILE A 701 28.51 7.70 21.75
C ILE A 701 28.51 7.88 23.28
N GLN A 702 28.04 9.02 23.80
CA GLN A 702 27.97 9.25 25.25
C GLN A 702 27.13 8.20 25.98
N VAL A 703 25.95 7.85 25.45
CA VAL A 703 25.07 6.85 26.09
C VAL A 703 25.60 5.42 25.93
N LEU A 704 26.22 5.09 24.79
CA LEU A 704 26.85 3.77 24.57
C LEU A 704 28.04 3.58 25.53
N TYR A 705 28.89 4.60 25.67
CA TYR A 705 30.02 4.60 26.60
C TYR A 705 29.55 4.36 28.03
N ASP A 706 28.53 5.09 28.48
CA ASP A 706 27.99 4.95 29.83
C ASP A 706 27.27 3.61 30.04
N ALA A 707 26.63 3.04 29.01
CA ALA A 707 26.02 1.72 29.06
C ALA A 707 27.05 0.58 29.18
N LEU A 708 28.17 0.68 28.47
CA LEU A 708 29.30 -0.24 28.60
C LEU A 708 29.88 -0.20 30.03
N MET A 709 30.07 1.00 30.58
CA MET A 709 30.48 1.16 31.98
C MET A 709 29.46 0.57 32.96
N ASP A 710 28.15 0.75 32.71
CA ASP A 710 27.09 0.18 33.57
C ASP A 710 27.12 -1.35 33.59
N LEU A 711 27.63 -1.99 32.53
CA LEU A 711 27.87 -3.43 32.45
C LEU A 711 29.29 -3.84 32.89
N SER A 712 30.05 -2.93 33.49
CA SER A 712 31.42 -3.16 33.95
C SER A 712 32.41 -3.56 32.84
N VAL A 713 32.16 -3.13 31.60
CA VAL A 713 33.12 -3.27 30.50
C VAL A 713 34.28 -2.29 30.72
N ASP A 714 35.51 -2.72 30.43
CA ASP A 714 36.67 -1.83 30.44
C ASP A 714 36.58 -0.85 29.26
N VAL A 715 36.46 0.43 29.60
CA VAL A 715 36.36 1.55 28.65
C VAL A 715 37.63 2.42 28.64
N SER A 716 38.73 1.96 29.22
CA SER A 716 39.97 2.74 29.36
C SER A 716 40.61 3.16 28.03
N GLY A 717 40.42 2.36 26.96
CA GLY A 717 40.83 2.71 25.60
C GLY A 717 39.85 3.59 24.83
N MET A 718 38.64 3.80 25.37
CA MET A 718 37.54 4.51 24.71
C MET A 718 37.53 5.99 25.12
N THR A 719 37.03 6.86 24.24
CA THR A 719 36.85 8.28 24.57
C THR A 719 35.38 8.65 24.67
N ARG A 720 34.98 9.31 25.76
CA ARG A 720 33.63 9.89 25.92
C ARG A 720 33.62 11.36 25.45
N PRO A 721 32.83 11.74 24.43
CA PRO A 721 32.76 13.11 23.90
C PRO A 721 32.03 14.15 24.79
#